data_AF-A0A4Y9IY29-F1
#
_entry.id   AF-A0A4Y9IY29-F1
#
_cell.length_a   1.000
_cell.length_b   1.000
_cell.length_c   1.000
_cell.angle_alpha   90.00
_cell.angle_beta   90.00
_cell.angle_gamma   90.00
#
_symmetry.space_group_name_H-M   'P 1'
#
loop_
_entity.id
_entity.type
_entity.pdbx_description
1 polymer ?
#
loop_
_entity_poly.entity_id
_entity_poly.type
_entity_poly.pdbx_seq_one_letter_code
_entity_poly.pdbx_strand_id
1 'polypeptide(L)'
;MLITIYDSVGNHKVDLSPNDSSIQVKEVQGDSVLTLSFTHNEHIELDVDDYADFLGERFWLTEKYRPRQNSKMEWVYDIKLYGVESMIKRLLVIKTVDNEDDPVFTLTAPPRDHVAMIVKCMNDGMGNITDWKVGQVNGTENIVIDYFGKYCDEALKEIAEKVGAEWWVEGQTVNICKCEHGEPIPMGYDKGLLSIDPGTADNVKFYTRLYPVGSSRNIDREKYGYSRLQLPGGQKYVEINADKYGRVDHFEQSAFEDIYPRRIGSVSSVRSEVKTGEDGNPFTIYYFTDNSLPFDPNDYKISGLVIRVSFQEGSELAGLGDEEDGTYFFEVNFNSSTREFDIITIWPYDNDMQLPGDKLIPKAGDKYILWNLRMPDEYYALAEEEFLTAVNKYNADHNLDISVYKAPTDHVWIEDNNVELTIGRRVRLESEEYFPGIGFRDSRITKITRKVNLPSSMDIEISDALSRTSQEKMSDSIADVRSYARSIEASISLPDIIRTGDRTFPTDNNLFSARRSQKEFLSKLKDDRSAGKIASDAGFEAGRYVRGLAGGFIDDHGDADLGHARLRDGAHFGDFVAGLYAGTGAGVDRDGNMEVQSLRVRSFFEAMEYIVNRLSAIEGDELLTEADTIERVVHIEGDVYGLYLRPKWEGYFTAISEGSVLKGIINTLAQGSGTYYTAWSRVNSVNTALNYIEVSMYPDSEVPGGRNFPPCEMMNVARWGHQTDPRRQSCIYLSSTEGRIVRLTAVTRPIIDKSNYGLVLGEIPDGLVDDPNIIPGRDYLFAQGIITNQIIHVDRTGRPVATLVDCGPWQQGGKYRFETVNPDTDILETSTVWHYGCRWKCMLDGTTDEPTYKSTAWAFLEGNPYFTVRFDAGDHVVIDPDDFRLPLDIIAELYNRDVTADVADTDVEWSRYSEDAEGNPRTASDNAWAIAHAAAGKGLTLTPADLDLNGTGLPKTMVFRATVRFRDGHTSTADFAYL
;
A
#
# COMPACT_ATOMS: atom_id res chain seq x y z
N MET A 1 -7.96 1.75 -17.39
CA MET A 1 -7.96 0.59 -16.47
C MET A 1 -6.99 -0.45 -17.00
N LEU A 2 -6.28 -1.20 -16.15
CA LEU A 2 -5.41 -2.30 -16.58
C LEU A 2 -6.21 -3.61 -16.46
N ILE A 3 -6.19 -4.45 -17.49
CA ILE A 3 -6.79 -5.79 -17.48
C ILE A 3 -5.67 -6.82 -17.66
N THR A 4 -5.67 -7.83 -16.81
CA THR A 4 -4.73 -8.95 -16.91
C THR A 4 -5.40 -10.12 -17.62
N ILE A 5 -4.72 -10.67 -18.62
CA ILE A 5 -5.08 -11.93 -19.26
C ILE A 5 -4.23 -13.05 -18.67
N TYR A 6 -4.89 -14.13 -18.27
CA TYR A 6 -4.29 -15.35 -17.75
C TYR A 6 -4.42 -16.48 -18.77
N ASP A 7 -3.50 -17.44 -18.71
CA ASP A 7 -3.67 -18.71 -19.43
C ASP A 7 -4.71 -19.61 -18.75
N SER A 8 -5.08 -20.70 -19.41
CA SER A 8 -6.10 -21.65 -18.92
C SER A 8 -5.76 -22.31 -17.57
N VAL A 9 -4.50 -22.31 -17.14
CA VAL A 9 -4.06 -22.84 -15.83
C VAL A 9 -3.82 -21.74 -14.78
N GLY A 10 -4.01 -20.48 -15.15
CA GLY A 10 -3.97 -19.32 -14.27
C GLY A 10 -2.62 -18.61 -14.16
N ASN A 11 -1.67 -18.88 -15.06
CA ASN A 11 -0.46 -18.07 -15.14
C ASN A 11 -0.76 -16.74 -15.85
N HIS A 12 -0.08 -15.68 -15.42
CA HIS A 12 -0.13 -14.38 -16.09
C HIS A 12 0.42 -14.48 -17.52
N LYS A 13 -0.31 -13.95 -18.52
CA LYS A 13 0.16 -13.82 -19.91
C LYS A 13 0.55 -12.39 -20.26
N VAL A 14 -0.36 -11.44 -20.02
CA VAL A 14 -0.15 -10.04 -20.40
C VAL A 14 -1.05 -9.12 -19.59
N ASP A 15 -0.54 -7.92 -19.29
CA ASP A 15 -1.36 -6.80 -18.84
C ASP A 15 -1.61 -5.85 -20.01
N LEU A 16 -2.87 -5.55 -20.28
CA LEU A 16 -3.27 -4.68 -21.37
C LEU A 16 -4.10 -3.50 -20.85
N SER A 17 -3.99 -2.38 -21.55
CA SER A 17 -4.84 -1.19 -21.34
C SER A 17 -5.86 -1.13 -22.48
N PRO A 18 -7.11 -1.56 -22.25
CA PRO A 18 -8.15 -1.48 -23.25
C PRO A 18 -8.43 -0.01 -23.61
N ASN A 19 -8.85 0.26 -24.84
CA ASN A 19 -9.33 1.57 -25.23
C ASN A 19 -10.79 1.78 -24.80
N ASP A 20 -11.34 2.99 -25.00
CA ASP A 20 -12.67 3.36 -24.53
C ASP A 20 -13.83 2.73 -25.34
N SER A 21 -13.54 2.00 -26.43
CA SER A 21 -14.56 1.17 -27.11
C SER A 21 -14.75 -0.19 -26.44
N SER A 22 -13.94 -0.53 -25.44
CA SER A 22 -14.03 -1.78 -24.70
C SER A 22 -15.22 -1.74 -23.74
N ILE A 23 -16.08 -2.74 -23.83
CA ILE A 23 -17.36 -2.81 -23.10
C ILE A 23 -17.61 -4.20 -22.53
N GLN A 24 -18.41 -4.25 -21.48
CA GLN A 24 -19.08 -5.46 -21.01
C GLN A 24 -20.57 -5.34 -21.34
N VAL A 25 -21.18 -6.39 -21.89
CA VAL A 25 -22.63 -6.49 -22.09
C VAL A 25 -23.14 -7.67 -21.28
N LYS A 26 -24.19 -7.45 -20.49
CA LYS A 26 -24.93 -8.49 -19.77
C LYS A 26 -26.43 -8.32 -20.00
N GLU A 27 -27.15 -9.43 -20.11
CA GLU A 27 -28.60 -9.46 -20.35
C GLU A 27 -29.22 -10.67 -19.64
N VAL A 28 -30.40 -10.50 -19.02
CA VAL A 28 -31.13 -11.63 -18.43
C VAL A 28 -31.45 -12.65 -19.52
N GLN A 29 -31.20 -13.95 -19.27
CA GLN A 29 -31.33 -15.04 -20.26
C GLN A 29 -30.50 -14.84 -21.54
N GLY A 30 -29.58 -13.88 -21.56
CA GLY A 30 -28.72 -13.56 -22.69
C GLY A 30 -27.25 -13.92 -22.43
N ASP A 31 -26.38 -13.46 -23.34
CA ASP A 31 -24.94 -13.61 -23.17
C ASP A 31 -24.35 -12.58 -22.19
N SER A 32 -23.28 -12.97 -21.54
CA SER A 32 -22.40 -12.10 -20.76
C SER A 32 -21.08 -12.00 -21.50
N VAL A 33 -20.77 -10.84 -22.10
CA VAL A 33 -19.62 -10.70 -23.02
C VAL A 33 -18.76 -9.51 -22.62
N LEU A 34 -17.45 -9.74 -22.49
CA LEU A 34 -16.43 -8.72 -22.32
C LEU A 34 -15.69 -8.53 -23.64
N THR A 35 -15.89 -7.38 -24.29
CA THR A 35 -15.17 -6.99 -25.50
C THR A 35 -14.02 -6.05 -25.14
N LEU A 36 -12.80 -6.46 -25.49
CA LEU A 36 -11.58 -5.68 -25.25
C LEU A 36 -10.92 -5.32 -26.58
N SER A 37 -10.79 -4.03 -26.84
CA SER A 37 -10.07 -3.52 -28.01
C SER A 37 -8.82 -2.79 -27.54
N PHE A 38 -7.64 -3.18 -28.04
CA PHE A 38 -6.35 -2.62 -27.62
C PHE A 38 -5.27 -2.80 -28.68
N THR A 39 -4.16 -2.06 -28.51
CA THR A 39 -2.96 -2.21 -29.34
C THR A 39 -1.79 -2.61 -28.45
N HIS A 40 -0.97 -3.55 -28.91
CA HIS A 40 0.23 -3.99 -28.21
C HIS A 40 1.45 -3.92 -29.13
N ASN A 41 2.63 -3.68 -28.54
CA ASN A 41 3.89 -3.56 -29.29
C ASN A 41 4.46 -4.91 -29.72
N GLU A 42 4.12 -5.97 -29.00
CA GLU A 42 4.51 -7.35 -29.28
C GLU A 42 3.30 -8.24 -29.60
N HIS A 43 3.53 -9.31 -30.36
CA HIS A 43 2.52 -10.32 -30.65
C HIS A 43 2.24 -11.16 -29.40
N ILE A 44 0.99 -11.15 -28.95
CA ILE A 44 0.49 -11.93 -27.82
C ILE A 44 -0.27 -13.12 -28.41
N GLU A 45 0.15 -14.32 -28.05
CA GLU A 45 -0.60 -15.52 -28.37
C GLU A 45 -1.76 -15.68 -27.40
N LEU A 46 -2.99 -15.72 -27.92
CA LEU A 46 -4.22 -15.85 -27.16
C LEU A 46 -4.93 -17.13 -27.60
N ASP A 47 -5.02 -18.09 -26.68
CA ASP A 47 -5.54 -19.44 -26.92
C ASP A 47 -6.93 -19.62 -26.30
N VAL A 48 -7.55 -20.76 -26.61
CA VAL A 48 -8.83 -21.17 -25.99
C VAL A 48 -8.64 -21.33 -24.49
N ASP A 49 -9.64 -20.93 -23.71
CA ASP A 49 -9.69 -20.96 -22.24
C ASP A 49 -8.75 -19.99 -21.51
N ASP A 50 -7.94 -19.19 -22.22
CA ASP A 50 -7.36 -17.97 -21.65
C ASP A 50 -8.48 -17.05 -21.12
N TYR A 51 -8.27 -16.35 -20.01
CA TYR A 51 -9.33 -15.60 -19.35
C TYR A 51 -8.89 -14.26 -18.77
N ALA A 52 -9.87 -13.39 -18.51
CA ALA A 52 -9.74 -12.17 -17.72
C ALA A 52 -10.77 -12.18 -16.58
N ASP A 53 -10.39 -11.62 -15.44
CA ASP A 53 -11.31 -11.32 -14.35
C ASP A 53 -11.67 -9.82 -14.41
N PHE A 54 -12.96 -9.49 -14.46
CA PHE A 54 -13.49 -8.12 -14.53
C PHE A 54 -14.69 -7.96 -13.59
N LEU A 55 -14.59 -7.02 -12.64
CA LEU A 55 -15.61 -6.72 -11.62
C LEU A 55 -16.12 -7.96 -10.86
N GLY A 56 -15.19 -8.85 -10.49
CA GLY A 56 -15.50 -10.07 -9.72
C GLY A 56 -16.01 -11.24 -10.56
N GLU A 57 -16.18 -11.07 -11.87
CA GLU A 57 -16.60 -12.12 -12.80
C GLU A 57 -15.47 -12.52 -13.75
N ARG A 58 -15.49 -13.78 -14.19
CA ARG A 58 -14.49 -14.33 -15.12
C ARG A 58 -15.06 -14.46 -16.52
N PHE A 59 -14.24 -14.10 -17.52
CA PHE A 59 -14.58 -14.17 -18.94
C PHE A 59 -13.50 -14.94 -19.69
N TRP A 60 -13.88 -15.91 -20.53
CA TRP A 60 -12.97 -16.81 -21.24
C TRP A 60 -12.96 -16.58 -22.75
N LEU A 61 -11.80 -16.79 -23.38
CA LEU A 61 -11.68 -16.96 -24.81
C LEU A 61 -12.17 -18.34 -25.24
N THR A 62 -12.92 -18.37 -26.33
CA THR A 62 -13.67 -19.54 -26.77
C THR A 62 -13.12 -20.12 -28.06
N GLU A 63 -12.27 -19.34 -28.72
CA GLU A 63 -11.56 -19.67 -29.93
C GLU A 63 -10.16 -19.03 -29.86
N LYS A 64 -9.20 -19.63 -30.56
CA LYS A 64 -7.85 -19.07 -30.67
C LYS A 64 -7.90 -17.76 -31.46
N TYR A 65 -7.42 -16.67 -30.86
CA TYR A 65 -7.47 -15.35 -31.49
C TYR A 65 -6.22 -15.05 -32.32
N ARG A 66 -6.41 -14.35 -33.45
CA ARG A 66 -5.31 -13.91 -34.32
C ARG A 66 -5.37 -12.40 -34.51
N PRO A 67 -4.41 -11.62 -33.95
CA PRO A 67 -4.43 -10.17 -34.05
C PRO A 67 -4.09 -9.66 -35.45
N ARG A 68 -4.53 -8.44 -35.75
CA ARG A 68 -4.13 -7.73 -36.97
C ARG A 68 -2.74 -7.14 -36.79
N GLN A 69 -1.80 -7.49 -37.66
CA GLN A 69 -0.47 -6.90 -37.71
C GLN A 69 -0.48 -5.60 -38.53
N ASN A 70 -0.28 -4.44 -37.88
CA ASN A 70 -0.07 -3.18 -38.60
C ASN A 70 1.41 -2.98 -38.95
N SER A 71 2.32 -3.40 -38.05
CA SER A 71 3.77 -3.34 -38.28
C SER A 71 4.51 -4.42 -37.48
N LYS A 72 5.86 -4.40 -37.49
CA LYS A 72 6.66 -5.28 -36.60
C LYS A 72 6.51 -4.93 -35.11
N MET A 73 6.02 -3.73 -34.80
CA MET A 73 5.91 -3.17 -33.45
C MET A 73 4.47 -2.75 -33.10
N GLU A 74 3.48 -3.16 -33.89
CA GLU A 74 2.10 -2.73 -33.69
C GLU A 74 1.13 -3.84 -34.10
N TRP A 75 0.44 -4.37 -33.09
CA TRP A 75 -0.55 -5.43 -33.20
C TRP A 75 -1.86 -4.95 -32.60
N VAL A 76 -2.95 -5.02 -33.38
CA VAL A 76 -4.27 -4.56 -32.97
C VAL A 76 -5.15 -5.76 -32.64
N TYR A 77 -5.79 -5.69 -31.48
CA TYR A 77 -6.67 -6.71 -30.92
C TYR A 77 -8.07 -6.13 -30.75
N ASP A 78 -9.05 -6.97 -31.05
CA ASP A 78 -10.47 -6.79 -30.79
C ASP A 78 -11.00 -8.18 -30.40
N ILE A 79 -10.98 -8.47 -29.12
CA ILE A 79 -11.28 -9.80 -28.58
C ILE A 79 -12.60 -9.80 -27.84
N LYS A 80 -13.31 -10.93 -27.91
CA LYS A 80 -14.52 -11.20 -27.15
C LYS A 80 -14.24 -12.34 -26.19
N LEU A 81 -14.31 -12.05 -24.91
CA LEU A 81 -14.32 -13.04 -23.86
C LEU A 81 -15.75 -13.23 -23.37
N TYR A 82 -16.09 -14.46 -23.02
CA TYR A 82 -17.46 -14.87 -22.73
C TYR A 82 -17.56 -15.29 -21.27
N GLY A 83 -18.56 -14.77 -20.58
CA GLY A 83 -18.93 -15.17 -19.24
C GLY A 83 -19.58 -16.54 -19.24
N VAL A 84 -19.97 -16.98 -18.06
CA VAL A 84 -20.43 -18.36 -17.88
C VAL A 84 -21.76 -18.66 -18.58
N GLU A 85 -22.66 -17.68 -18.67
CA GLU A 85 -23.95 -17.80 -19.36
C GLU A 85 -23.78 -18.19 -20.84
N SER A 86 -22.65 -17.80 -21.44
CA SER A 86 -22.28 -18.18 -22.80
C SER A 86 -21.47 -19.49 -22.88
N MET A 87 -20.74 -19.83 -21.81
CA MET A 87 -19.94 -21.06 -21.76
C MET A 87 -20.83 -22.31 -21.68
N ILE A 88 -21.96 -22.22 -20.98
CA ILE A 88 -22.87 -23.36 -20.78
C ILE A 88 -23.55 -23.82 -22.08
N LYS A 89 -23.61 -22.96 -23.10
CA LYS A 89 -24.10 -23.25 -24.45
C LYS A 89 -23.28 -24.30 -25.19
N ARG A 90 -22.12 -24.68 -24.68
CA ARG A 90 -21.25 -25.73 -25.24
C ARG A 90 -21.43 -27.09 -24.59
N LEU A 91 -22.18 -27.17 -23.49
CA LEU A 91 -22.30 -28.37 -22.68
C LEU A 91 -23.66 -29.02 -22.96
N LEU A 92 -23.64 -30.28 -23.40
CA LEU A 92 -24.84 -31.09 -23.54
C LEU A 92 -25.36 -31.49 -22.17
N VAL A 93 -26.68 -31.61 -22.05
CA VAL A 93 -27.27 -32.28 -20.89
C VAL A 93 -27.17 -33.78 -21.11
N ILE A 94 -26.43 -34.43 -20.22
CA ILE A 94 -26.22 -35.87 -20.24
C ILE A 94 -27.06 -36.49 -19.12
N LYS A 95 -27.81 -37.55 -19.43
CA LYS A 95 -28.50 -38.31 -18.40
C LYS A 95 -27.47 -38.84 -17.42
N THR A 96 -27.60 -38.51 -16.14
CA THR A 96 -26.69 -39.04 -15.11
C THR A 96 -27.38 -39.88 -14.05
N VAL A 97 -28.67 -40.15 -14.25
CA VAL A 97 -29.48 -41.08 -13.47
C VAL A 97 -29.24 -42.50 -14.01
N ASP A 98 -29.24 -43.50 -13.15
CA ASP A 98 -29.03 -44.91 -13.50
C ASP A 98 -27.69 -45.26 -14.15
N ASN A 99 -26.70 -44.36 -14.06
CA ASN A 99 -25.33 -44.58 -14.55
C ASN A 99 -25.24 -44.77 -16.08
N GLU A 100 -26.23 -44.25 -16.80
CA GLU A 100 -26.22 -44.08 -18.26
C GLU A 100 -25.48 -42.78 -18.64
N ASP A 101 -25.01 -42.69 -19.89
CA ASP A 101 -24.29 -41.53 -20.45
C ASP A 101 -24.90 -41.23 -21.82
N ASP A 102 -26.16 -40.77 -21.80
CA ASP A 102 -26.98 -40.60 -22.99
C ASP A 102 -27.48 -39.13 -23.12
N PRO A 103 -27.19 -38.44 -24.23
CA PRO A 103 -27.77 -37.12 -24.54
C PRO A 103 -29.19 -37.20 -25.12
N VAL A 104 -29.79 -38.39 -25.24
CA VAL A 104 -31.13 -38.59 -25.82
C VAL A 104 -32.02 -39.34 -24.84
N PHE A 105 -32.83 -38.59 -24.10
CA PHE A 105 -33.76 -39.15 -23.13
C PHE A 105 -34.86 -38.16 -22.79
N THR A 106 -35.97 -38.67 -22.26
CA THR A 106 -37.01 -37.86 -21.65
C THR A 106 -36.97 -38.06 -20.14
N LEU A 107 -37.12 -36.99 -19.37
CA LEU A 107 -37.18 -37.05 -17.91
C LEU A 107 -38.47 -36.40 -17.43
N THR A 108 -39.14 -37.07 -16.49
CA THR A 108 -40.29 -36.53 -15.75
C THR A 108 -39.88 -36.37 -14.29
N ALA A 109 -39.61 -35.14 -13.86
CA ALA A 109 -39.14 -34.85 -12.51
C ALA A 109 -39.54 -33.43 -12.06
N PRO A 110 -39.44 -33.08 -10.78
CA PRO A 110 -39.62 -31.71 -10.34
C PRO A 110 -38.60 -30.78 -11.01
N PRO A 111 -38.93 -29.51 -11.31
CA PRO A 111 -38.04 -28.55 -11.96
C PRO A 111 -36.65 -28.47 -11.31
N ARG A 112 -36.60 -28.54 -9.97
CA ARG A 112 -35.34 -28.55 -9.21
C ARG A 112 -34.42 -29.72 -9.57
N ASP A 113 -34.98 -30.90 -9.79
CA ASP A 113 -34.20 -32.10 -10.12
C ASP A 113 -33.65 -32.04 -11.55
N HIS A 114 -34.42 -31.45 -12.47
CA HIS A 114 -33.92 -31.09 -13.80
C HIS A 114 -32.73 -30.13 -13.71
N VAL A 115 -32.85 -29.05 -12.95
CA VAL A 115 -31.76 -28.07 -12.78
C VAL A 115 -30.56 -28.69 -12.09
N ALA A 116 -30.75 -29.56 -11.10
CA ALA A 116 -29.66 -30.29 -10.45
C ALA A 116 -28.89 -31.19 -11.42
N MET A 117 -29.57 -31.87 -12.34
CA MET A 117 -28.92 -32.65 -13.40
C MET A 117 -28.10 -31.73 -14.33
N ILE A 118 -28.66 -30.61 -14.75
CA ILE A 118 -27.97 -29.63 -15.61
C ILE A 118 -26.73 -29.05 -14.90
N VAL A 119 -26.87 -28.63 -13.64
CA VAL A 119 -25.77 -28.13 -12.80
C VAL A 119 -24.67 -29.18 -12.64
N LYS A 120 -25.03 -30.46 -12.55
CA LYS A 120 -24.03 -31.55 -12.56
C LYS A 120 -23.31 -31.63 -13.91
N CYS A 121 -24.02 -31.62 -15.04
CA CYS A 121 -23.41 -31.59 -16.36
C CYS A 121 -22.48 -30.38 -16.55
N MET A 122 -22.86 -29.20 -16.02
CA MET A 122 -22.01 -28.01 -16.02
C MET A 122 -20.73 -28.22 -15.22
N ASN A 123 -20.83 -28.74 -14.00
CA ASN A 123 -19.69 -29.05 -13.13
C ASN A 123 -18.73 -30.07 -13.78
N ASP A 124 -19.27 -31.13 -14.37
CA ASP A 124 -18.51 -32.17 -15.07
C ASP A 124 -17.82 -31.58 -16.31
N GLY A 125 -18.56 -30.81 -17.13
CA GLY A 125 -18.07 -30.17 -18.34
C GLY A 125 -17.06 -29.04 -18.12
N MET A 126 -17.02 -28.43 -16.92
CA MET A 126 -16.08 -27.37 -16.55
C MET A 126 -14.88 -27.89 -15.73
N GLY A 127 -14.42 -29.11 -16.02
CA GLY A 127 -13.23 -29.70 -15.40
C GLY A 127 -13.51 -30.49 -14.12
N ASN A 128 -14.70 -31.09 -13.99
CA ASN A 128 -15.13 -31.88 -12.83
C ASN A 128 -15.04 -31.11 -11.50
N ILE A 129 -15.48 -29.85 -11.53
CA ILE A 129 -15.57 -29.00 -10.33
C ILE A 129 -16.86 -29.28 -9.57
N THR A 130 -17.06 -28.63 -8.42
CA THR A 130 -18.32 -28.74 -7.64
C THR A 130 -18.86 -27.38 -7.23
N ASP A 131 -18.35 -26.32 -7.84
CA ASP A 131 -18.64 -24.94 -7.46
C ASP A 131 -20.02 -24.48 -7.97
N TRP A 132 -20.56 -25.11 -9.02
CA TRP A 132 -21.91 -24.81 -9.50
C TRP A 132 -22.98 -25.42 -8.59
N LYS A 133 -23.98 -24.60 -8.24
CA LYS A 133 -25.06 -24.92 -7.31
C LYS A 133 -26.42 -24.59 -7.90
N VAL A 134 -27.43 -25.36 -7.50
CA VAL A 134 -28.85 -25.04 -7.75
C VAL A 134 -29.27 -23.95 -6.78
N GLY A 135 -29.81 -22.85 -7.30
CA GLY A 135 -30.36 -21.75 -6.54
C GLY A 135 -31.86 -21.88 -6.29
N GLN A 136 -32.57 -20.76 -6.36
CA GLN A 136 -34.03 -20.76 -6.28
C GLN A 136 -34.63 -21.34 -7.56
N VAL A 137 -35.49 -22.34 -7.41
CA VAL A 137 -36.25 -22.94 -8.52
C VAL A 137 -37.73 -22.91 -8.19
N ASN A 138 -38.50 -22.25 -9.05
CA ASN A 138 -39.94 -22.17 -8.96
C ASN A 138 -40.57 -23.49 -9.37
N GLY A 139 -41.46 -23.99 -8.52
CA GLY A 139 -42.32 -25.14 -8.78
C GLY A 139 -41.85 -26.45 -8.17
N THR A 140 -42.83 -27.27 -7.77
CA THR A 140 -42.62 -28.58 -7.12
C THR A 140 -43.30 -29.75 -7.80
N GLU A 141 -44.27 -29.50 -8.69
CA GLU A 141 -44.86 -30.59 -9.47
C GLU A 141 -43.87 -31.07 -10.51
N ASN A 142 -43.98 -32.34 -10.92
CA ASN A 142 -43.16 -32.84 -12.00
C ASN A 142 -43.44 -32.05 -13.29
N ILE A 143 -42.41 -31.91 -14.11
CA ILE A 143 -42.51 -31.49 -15.50
C ILE A 143 -41.83 -32.54 -16.36
N VAL A 144 -42.25 -32.66 -17.61
CA VAL A 144 -41.61 -33.53 -18.60
C VAL A 144 -40.69 -32.68 -19.46
N ILE A 145 -39.41 -33.01 -19.57
CA ILE A 145 -38.46 -32.38 -20.52
C ILE A 145 -37.90 -33.47 -21.44
N ASP A 146 -37.95 -33.23 -22.75
CA ASP A 146 -37.26 -34.06 -23.74
C ASP A 146 -35.86 -33.48 -23.96
N TYR A 147 -34.81 -34.23 -23.64
CA TYR A 147 -33.42 -33.77 -23.70
C TYR A 147 -32.73 -34.09 -25.03
N PHE A 148 -33.44 -34.57 -26.05
CA PHE A 148 -32.87 -34.95 -27.35
C PHE A 148 -31.84 -33.93 -27.87
N GLY A 149 -30.55 -34.21 -27.66
CA GLY A 149 -29.43 -33.37 -28.09
C GLY A 149 -29.43 -31.94 -27.53
N LYS A 150 -30.10 -31.67 -26.41
CA LYS A 150 -30.23 -30.30 -25.84
C LYS A 150 -28.96 -29.85 -25.13
N TYR A 151 -28.59 -28.59 -25.34
CA TYR A 151 -27.56 -27.91 -24.55
C TYR A 151 -28.12 -27.42 -23.21
N CYS A 152 -27.23 -27.15 -22.26
CA CYS A 152 -27.60 -26.77 -20.90
C CYS A 152 -28.45 -25.48 -20.87
N ASP A 153 -28.15 -24.48 -21.70
CA ASP A 153 -28.93 -23.24 -21.78
C ASP A 153 -30.32 -23.46 -22.38
N GLU A 154 -30.42 -24.26 -23.44
CA GLU A 154 -31.69 -24.62 -24.08
C GLU A 154 -32.61 -25.36 -23.10
N ALA A 155 -32.04 -26.28 -22.32
CA ALA A 155 -32.79 -27.00 -21.28
C ALA A 155 -33.23 -26.09 -20.13
N LEU A 156 -32.36 -25.19 -19.64
CA LEU A 156 -32.74 -24.19 -18.62
C LEU A 156 -33.83 -23.26 -19.12
N LYS A 157 -33.77 -22.86 -20.39
CA LYS A 157 -34.81 -22.06 -21.05
C LYS A 157 -36.17 -22.77 -21.04
N GLU A 158 -36.21 -24.02 -21.51
CA GLU A 158 -37.46 -24.79 -21.54
C GLU A 158 -38.04 -25.05 -20.13
N ILE A 159 -37.19 -25.32 -19.14
CA ILE A 159 -37.63 -25.48 -17.75
C ILE A 159 -38.26 -24.18 -17.23
N ALA A 160 -37.60 -23.04 -17.46
CA ALA A 160 -38.09 -21.73 -17.05
C ALA A 160 -39.45 -21.40 -17.70
N GLU A 161 -39.58 -21.65 -19.00
CA GLU A 161 -40.85 -21.48 -19.74
C GLU A 161 -41.97 -22.35 -19.14
N LYS A 162 -41.71 -23.64 -18.86
CA LYS A 162 -42.75 -24.55 -18.33
C LYS A 162 -43.26 -24.16 -16.95
N VAL A 163 -42.46 -23.47 -16.15
CA VAL A 163 -42.84 -23.02 -14.80
C VAL A 163 -43.16 -21.52 -14.75
N GLY A 164 -43.20 -20.82 -15.88
CA GLY A 164 -43.49 -19.39 -15.96
C GLY A 164 -42.46 -18.53 -15.21
N ALA A 165 -41.18 -18.87 -15.33
CA ALA A 165 -40.06 -18.22 -14.66
C ALA A 165 -38.98 -17.76 -15.66
N GLU A 166 -37.92 -17.19 -15.13
CA GLU A 166 -36.72 -16.81 -15.89
C GLU A 166 -35.56 -17.71 -15.45
N TRP A 167 -34.58 -17.90 -16.32
CA TRP A 167 -33.34 -18.56 -15.94
C TRP A 167 -32.23 -17.53 -15.91
N TRP A 168 -31.39 -17.58 -14.88
CA TRP A 168 -30.30 -16.64 -14.74
C TRP A 168 -29.23 -17.20 -13.81
N VAL A 169 -28.04 -16.63 -13.89
CA VAL A 169 -26.88 -17.05 -13.12
C VAL A 169 -26.41 -15.92 -12.22
N GLU A 170 -26.06 -16.28 -10.99
CA GLU A 170 -25.48 -15.37 -10.00
C GLU A 170 -24.24 -16.03 -9.39
N GLY A 171 -23.06 -15.53 -9.74
CA GLY A 171 -21.80 -16.23 -9.43
C GLY A 171 -21.80 -17.63 -10.05
N GLN A 172 -21.78 -18.67 -9.22
CA GLN A 172 -21.89 -20.07 -9.64
C GLN A 172 -23.22 -20.71 -9.20
N THR A 173 -24.29 -19.91 -9.11
CA THR A 173 -25.63 -20.37 -8.72
C THR A 173 -26.59 -20.22 -9.90
N VAL A 174 -27.28 -21.30 -10.28
CA VAL A 174 -28.29 -21.31 -11.36
C VAL A 174 -29.69 -21.18 -10.76
N ASN A 175 -30.44 -20.18 -11.20
CA ASN A 175 -31.78 -19.88 -10.71
C ASN A 175 -32.82 -20.09 -11.81
N ILE A 176 -33.98 -20.65 -11.44
CA ILE A 176 -35.21 -20.68 -12.24
C ILE A 176 -36.31 -19.94 -11.48
N CYS A 177 -36.22 -18.62 -11.50
CA CYS A 177 -37.18 -17.71 -10.88
C CYS A 177 -37.02 -16.35 -11.57
N LYS A 178 -37.90 -15.39 -11.27
CA LYS A 178 -37.75 -14.03 -11.77
C LYS A 178 -36.39 -13.47 -11.37
N CYS A 179 -35.62 -12.94 -12.32
CA CYS A 179 -34.31 -12.36 -12.06
C CYS A 179 -34.47 -10.99 -11.40
N GLU A 180 -34.73 -10.97 -10.10
CA GLU A 180 -34.82 -9.76 -9.30
C GLU A 180 -34.22 -9.96 -7.91
N HIS A 181 -33.40 -9.01 -7.44
CA HIS A 181 -32.76 -9.10 -6.12
C HIS A 181 -32.43 -7.73 -5.53
N GLY A 182 -32.15 -7.77 -4.22
CA GLY A 182 -31.78 -6.62 -3.42
C GLY A 182 -32.88 -5.58 -3.20
N GLU A 183 -32.56 -4.56 -2.40
CA GLU A 183 -33.47 -3.44 -2.14
C GLU A 183 -33.58 -2.50 -3.36
N PRO A 184 -34.79 -2.00 -3.69
CA PRO A 184 -34.97 -1.06 -4.80
C PRO A 184 -34.12 0.20 -4.64
N ILE A 185 -33.33 0.55 -5.67
CA ILE A 185 -32.54 1.79 -5.71
C ILE A 185 -33.38 2.88 -6.38
N PRO A 186 -33.66 4.02 -5.71
CA PRO A 186 -34.28 5.17 -6.35
C PRO A 186 -33.35 5.78 -7.40
N MET A 187 -33.81 5.87 -8.65
CA MET A 187 -33.06 6.45 -9.77
C MET A 187 -34.00 7.22 -10.69
N GLY A 188 -33.55 8.34 -11.23
CA GLY A 188 -34.33 9.17 -12.15
C GLY A 188 -33.44 10.13 -12.93
N TYR A 189 -34.05 10.93 -13.83
CA TYR A 189 -33.33 12.02 -14.48
C TYR A 189 -32.79 12.99 -13.42
N ASP A 190 -31.50 13.34 -13.49
CA ASP A 190 -30.78 14.15 -12.50
C ASP A 190 -30.71 13.50 -11.09
N LYS A 191 -30.93 12.18 -11.03
CA LYS A 191 -30.84 11.34 -9.82
C LYS A 191 -30.24 9.97 -10.19
N GLY A 192 -29.02 10.00 -10.70
CA GLY A 192 -28.30 8.80 -11.14
C GLY A 192 -28.46 8.42 -12.61
N LEU A 193 -29.39 9.03 -13.35
CA LEU A 193 -29.58 8.83 -14.79
C LEU A 193 -29.43 10.15 -15.56
N LEU A 194 -28.72 10.11 -16.69
CA LEU A 194 -28.51 11.25 -17.58
C LEU A 194 -29.71 11.49 -18.52
N SER A 195 -30.45 10.45 -18.86
CA SER A 195 -31.70 10.53 -19.60
C SER A 195 -32.55 9.28 -19.37
N ILE A 196 -33.84 9.38 -19.69
CA ILE A 196 -34.77 8.24 -19.70
C ILE A 196 -35.42 8.23 -21.08
N ASP A 197 -35.05 7.23 -21.89
CA ASP A 197 -35.60 7.01 -23.23
C ASP A 197 -36.60 5.84 -23.20
N PRO A 198 -37.92 6.09 -23.30
CA PRO A 198 -38.93 5.05 -23.32
C PRO A 198 -38.92 4.35 -24.68
N GLY A 199 -38.46 3.11 -24.69
CA GLY A 199 -38.63 2.18 -25.80
C GLY A 199 -39.74 1.17 -25.52
N THR A 200 -40.02 0.36 -26.53
CA THR A 200 -40.81 -0.86 -26.40
C THR A 200 -39.85 -2.04 -26.45
N ALA A 201 -40.05 -3.07 -25.62
CA ALA A 201 -39.34 -4.34 -25.76
C ALA A 201 -39.44 -4.86 -27.22
N ASP A 202 -38.31 -5.27 -27.80
CA ASP A 202 -38.31 -5.90 -29.12
C ASP A 202 -39.07 -7.24 -29.07
N ASN A 203 -39.73 -7.60 -30.17
CA ASN A 203 -40.47 -8.86 -30.38
C ASN A 203 -41.72 -9.14 -29.52
N VAL A 204 -42.21 -8.20 -28.70
CA VAL A 204 -43.51 -8.38 -28.03
C VAL A 204 -44.65 -7.87 -28.92
N LYS A 205 -45.58 -8.77 -29.31
CA LYS A 205 -46.75 -8.39 -30.12
C LYS A 205 -47.72 -7.55 -29.28
N PHE A 206 -47.67 -6.24 -29.45
CA PHE A 206 -48.68 -5.34 -28.89
C PHE A 206 -50.04 -5.59 -29.54
N TYR A 207 -51.06 -5.88 -28.74
CA TYR A 207 -52.44 -5.99 -29.19
C TYR A 207 -53.42 -5.51 -28.12
N THR A 208 -54.60 -5.08 -28.54
CA THR A 208 -55.70 -4.68 -27.65
C THR A 208 -56.97 -5.49 -27.88
N ARG A 209 -56.94 -6.42 -28.85
CA ARG A 209 -58.01 -7.39 -29.13
C ARG A 209 -57.42 -8.74 -29.54
N LEU A 210 -57.71 -9.80 -28.79
CA LEU A 210 -57.31 -11.16 -29.10
C LEU A 210 -58.44 -11.93 -29.78
N TYR A 211 -58.16 -12.59 -30.89
CA TYR A 211 -58.97 -13.62 -31.53
C TYR A 211 -58.39 -15.00 -31.20
N PRO A 212 -58.82 -15.63 -30.09
CA PRO A 212 -58.35 -16.95 -29.72
C PRO A 212 -59.08 -18.04 -30.52
N VAL A 213 -58.39 -19.11 -30.89
CA VAL A 213 -58.95 -20.25 -31.62
C VAL A 213 -58.83 -21.52 -30.80
N GLY A 214 -59.98 -22.06 -30.36
CA GLY A 214 -60.03 -23.31 -29.61
C GLY A 214 -59.72 -24.55 -30.45
N SER A 215 -59.44 -25.65 -29.76
CA SER A 215 -59.15 -26.94 -30.38
C SER A 215 -60.33 -27.53 -31.15
N SER A 216 -60.04 -28.46 -32.07
CA SER A 216 -61.03 -29.32 -32.73
C SER A 216 -61.14 -30.71 -32.10
N ARG A 217 -60.30 -31.05 -31.12
CA ARG A 217 -60.30 -32.37 -30.46
C ARG A 217 -61.63 -32.63 -29.75
N ASN A 218 -62.14 -33.85 -29.82
CA ASN A 218 -63.42 -34.27 -29.20
C ASN A 218 -64.66 -33.44 -29.59
N ILE A 219 -64.64 -32.81 -30.76
CA ILE A 219 -65.77 -32.02 -31.28
C ILE A 219 -66.39 -32.73 -32.47
N ASP A 220 -67.69 -32.96 -32.37
CA ASP A 220 -68.54 -33.32 -33.51
C ASP A 220 -69.27 -32.07 -34.01
N ARG A 221 -68.92 -31.62 -35.22
CA ARG A 221 -69.47 -30.40 -35.82
C ARG A 221 -70.99 -30.47 -35.98
N GLU A 222 -71.55 -31.64 -36.30
CA GLU A 222 -72.99 -31.77 -36.52
C GLU A 222 -73.77 -31.59 -35.22
N LYS A 223 -73.17 -31.96 -34.07
CA LYS A 223 -73.82 -31.85 -32.76
C LYS A 223 -73.51 -30.54 -32.03
N TYR A 224 -72.26 -30.08 -32.03
CA TYR A 224 -71.86 -28.84 -31.34
C TYR A 224 -72.16 -27.57 -32.16
N GLY A 225 -72.32 -27.70 -33.49
CA GLY A 225 -72.63 -26.58 -34.40
C GLY A 225 -71.39 -25.83 -34.92
N TYR A 226 -70.23 -26.02 -34.30
CA TYR A 226 -68.94 -25.46 -34.71
C TYR A 226 -67.88 -26.56 -34.86
N SER A 227 -66.88 -26.35 -35.71
CA SER A 227 -65.78 -27.30 -35.91
C SER A 227 -64.66 -27.18 -34.86
N ARG A 228 -64.71 -26.16 -34.01
CA ARG A 228 -63.71 -25.82 -32.99
C ARG A 228 -64.41 -25.26 -31.76
N LEU A 229 -63.81 -25.42 -30.60
CA LEU A 229 -64.32 -24.90 -29.34
C LEU A 229 -64.49 -23.37 -29.42
N GLN A 230 -65.60 -22.85 -28.91
CA GLN A 230 -65.91 -21.42 -28.90
C GLN A 230 -65.71 -20.82 -27.52
N LEU A 231 -65.57 -19.49 -27.43
CA LEU A 231 -65.74 -18.81 -26.15
C LEU A 231 -67.21 -18.88 -25.69
N PRO A 232 -67.49 -18.77 -24.38
CA PRO A 232 -68.85 -18.80 -23.85
C PRO A 232 -69.78 -17.84 -24.59
N GLY A 233 -70.95 -18.32 -24.98
CA GLY A 233 -71.94 -17.55 -25.75
C GLY A 233 -71.55 -17.29 -27.22
N GLY A 234 -70.52 -17.96 -27.75
CA GLY A 234 -70.10 -17.86 -29.15
C GLY A 234 -69.28 -16.60 -29.46
N GLN A 235 -68.72 -15.94 -28.44
CA GLN A 235 -67.84 -14.79 -28.61
C GLN A 235 -66.63 -15.12 -29.50
N LYS A 236 -66.13 -14.14 -30.25
CA LYS A 236 -65.04 -14.32 -31.23
C LYS A 236 -63.71 -13.70 -30.80
N TYR A 237 -63.76 -12.76 -29.86
CA TYR A 237 -62.58 -12.04 -29.39
C TYR A 237 -62.79 -11.54 -27.97
N VAL A 238 -61.69 -11.22 -27.30
CA VAL A 238 -61.64 -10.53 -26.01
C VAL A 238 -60.77 -9.28 -26.18
N GLU A 239 -61.24 -8.13 -25.69
CA GLU A 239 -60.49 -6.86 -25.73
C GLU A 239 -59.80 -6.57 -24.41
N ILE A 240 -58.60 -6.00 -24.50
CA ILE A 240 -57.80 -5.49 -23.38
C ILE A 240 -57.27 -4.10 -23.70
N ASN A 241 -57.52 -3.12 -22.82
CA ASN A 241 -57.05 -1.73 -22.94
C ASN A 241 -57.30 -1.03 -24.30
N ALA A 242 -58.27 -1.50 -25.10
CA ALA A 242 -58.60 -0.90 -26.39
C ALA A 242 -59.08 0.56 -26.25
N ASP A 243 -59.60 0.91 -25.07
CA ASP A 243 -59.98 2.27 -24.67
C ASP A 243 -58.77 3.20 -24.47
N LYS A 244 -57.64 2.66 -24.00
CA LYS A 244 -56.41 3.44 -23.72
C LYS A 244 -55.50 3.58 -24.94
N TYR A 245 -55.35 2.53 -25.72
CA TYR A 245 -54.32 2.46 -26.77
C TYR A 245 -54.87 2.30 -28.19
N GLY A 246 -56.20 2.31 -28.36
CA GLY A 246 -56.84 2.07 -29.64
C GLY A 246 -56.81 0.59 -30.05
N ARG A 247 -57.51 0.24 -31.14
CA ARG A 247 -57.70 -1.15 -31.57
C ARG A 247 -56.51 -1.69 -32.35
N VAL A 248 -55.96 -2.81 -31.88
CA VAL A 248 -54.92 -3.62 -32.54
C VAL A 248 -55.30 -5.10 -32.37
N ASP A 249 -55.52 -5.79 -33.48
CA ASP A 249 -56.04 -7.17 -33.49
C ASP A 249 -54.89 -8.20 -33.51
N HIS A 250 -54.99 -9.25 -32.69
CA HIS A 250 -54.09 -10.40 -32.67
C HIS A 250 -54.86 -11.71 -32.83
N PHE A 251 -54.25 -12.69 -33.50
CA PHE A 251 -54.79 -14.03 -33.72
C PHE A 251 -53.86 -15.04 -33.05
N GLU A 252 -54.43 -15.93 -32.23
CA GLU A 252 -53.67 -16.99 -31.55
C GLU A 252 -54.47 -18.30 -31.53
N GLN A 253 -53.82 -19.40 -31.91
CA GLN A 253 -54.41 -20.73 -31.99
C GLN A 253 -53.59 -21.75 -31.20
N SER A 254 -52.28 -21.74 -31.38
CA SER A 254 -51.37 -22.72 -30.78
C SER A 254 -51.48 -22.72 -29.26
N ALA A 255 -51.68 -21.53 -28.65
CA ALA A 255 -51.84 -21.43 -27.22
C ALA A 255 -53.07 -22.20 -26.71
N PHE A 256 -54.11 -22.40 -27.52
CA PHE A 256 -55.38 -22.95 -27.07
C PHE A 256 -55.70 -24.33 -27.67
N GLU A 257 -54.73 -24.97 -28.32
CA GLU A 257 -54.92 -26.23 -29.06
C GLU A 257 -55.22 -27.45 -28.17
N ASP A 258 -54.81 -27.39 -26.89
CA ASP A 258 -55.05 -28.43 -25.90
C ASP A 258 -56.28 -28.18 -25.03
N ILE A 259 -57.00 -27.07 -25.27
CA ILE A 259 -58.28 -26.81 -24.61
C ILE A 259 -59.41 -27.33 -25.49
N TYR A 260 -59.99 -28.43 -25.04
CA TYR A 260 -61.07 -29.14 -25.73
C TYR A 260 -61.99 -29.81 -24.71
N PRO A 261 -63.23 -30.16 -25.11
CA PRO A 261 -64.13 -30.95 -24.28
C PRO A 261 -63.46 -32.26 -23.87
N ARG A 262 -63.15 -32.39 -22.58
CA ARG A 262 -62.46 -33.57 -22.04
C ARG A 262 -62.82 -33.84 -20.60
N ARG A 263 -62.57 -35.07 -20.18
CA ARG A 263 -62.66 -35.51 -18.79
C ARG A 263 -61.33 -36.11 -18.38
N ILE A 264 -60.81 -35.67 -17.24
CA ILE A 264 -59.68 -36.33 -16.58
C ILE A 264 -60.24 -37.47 -15.74
N GLY A 265 -60.06 -38.69 -16.24
CA GLY A 265 -60.45 -39.93 -15.56
C GLY A 265 -59.44 -40.41 -14.55
N SER A 266 -59.84 -41.41 -13.76
CA SER A 266 -58.96 -42.06 -12.79
C SER A 266 -59.12 -43.56 -12.89
N VAL A 267 -58.01 -44.25 -13.14
CA VAL A 267 -57.97 -45.71 -13.13
C VAL A 267 -58.34 -46.20 -11.74
N SER A 268 -59.38 -47.04 -11.66
CA SER A 268 -59.89 -47.62 -10.41
C SER A 268 -59.26 -48.99 -10.13
N SER A 269 -59.11 -49.83 -11.15
CA SER A 269 -58.43 -51.11 -11.05
C SER A 269 -57.82 -51.50 -12.39
N VAL A 270 -56.79 -52.33 -12.35
CA VAL A 270 -56.09 -52.87 -13.52
C VAL A 270 -56.04 -54.38 -13.43
N ARG A 271 -56.28 -55.06 -14.55
CA ARG A 271 -56.02 -56.50 -14.71
C ARG A 271 -55.29 -56.75 -16.01
N SER A 272 -54.73 -57.94 -16.16
CA SER A 272 -54.09 -58.37 -17.40
C SER A 272 -54.47 -59.79 -17.78
N GLU A 273 -54.31 -60.12 -19.06
CA GLU A 273 -54.53 -61.45 -19.63
C GLU A 273 -53.43 -61.76 -20.66
N VAL A 274 -52.84 -62.95 -20.58
CA VAL A 274 -51.85 -63.38 -21.58
C VAL A 274 -52.58 -64.01 -22.76
N LYS A 275 -52.34 -63.49 -23.98
CA LYS A 275 -52.82 -64.07 -25.24
C LYS A 275 -51.67 -64.49 -26.13
N THR A 276 -51.95 -65.36 -27.09
CA THR A 276 -50.99 -65.78 -28.11
C THR A 276 -51.23 -64.97 -29.38
N GLY A 277 -50.19 -64.28 -29.86
CA GLY A 277 -50.21 -63.50 -31.09
C GLY A 277 -50.31 -64.38 -32.35
N GLU A 278 -50.55 -63.75 -33.51
CA GLU A 278 -50.59 -64.44 -34.80
C GLU A 278 -49.22 -65.05 -35.19
N ASP A 279 -48.14 -64.55 -34.60
CA ASP A 279 -46.77 -65.04 -34.71
C ASP A 279 -46.46 -66.25 -33.81
N GLY A 280 -47.41 -66.65 -32.95
CA GLY A 280 -47.28 -67.76 -32.01
C GLY A 280 -46.63 -67.40 -30.66
N ASN A 281 -46.23 -66.15 -30.45
CA ASN A 281 -45.60 -65.70 -29.19
C ASN A 281 -46.66 -65.22 -28.18
N PRO A 282 -46.45 -65.45 -26.86
CA PRO A 282 -47.33 -64.90 -25.85
C PRO A 282 -47.07 -63.40 -25.65
N PHE A 283 -48.14 -62.61 -25.55
CA PHE A 283 -48.11 -61.20 -25.16
C PHE A 283 -49.18 -60.90 -24.11
N THR A 284 -49.04 -59.80 -23.37
CA THR A 284 -49.94 -59.45 -22.27
C THR A 284 -50.83 -58.27 -22.64
N ILE A 285 -52.15 -58.48 -22.59
CA ILE A 285 -53.13 -57.41 -22.77
C ILE A 285 -53.48 -56.84 -21.40
N TYR A 286 -53.48 -55.51 -21.29
CA TYR A 286 -53.85 -54.80 -20.08
C TYR A 286 -55.23 -54.17 -20.22
N TYR A 287 -55.99 -54.29 -19.13
CA TYR A 287 -57.33 -53.75 -19.01
C TYR A 287 -57.42 -52.85 -17.79
N PHE A 288 -58.20 -51.78 -17.88
CA PHE A 288 -58.48 -50.93 -16.74
C PHE A 288 -59.94 -50.49 -16.65
N THR A 289 -60.38 -50.19 -15.43
CA THR A 289 -61.73 -49.65 -15.15
C THR A 289 -61.65 -48.24 -14.59
N ASP A 290 -62.72 -47.47 -14.78
CA ASP A 290 -62.95 -46.21 -14.07
C ASP A 290 -64.38 -46.22 -13.51
N ASN A 291 -64.49 -46.47 -12.21
CA ASN A 291 -65.77 -46.54 -11.51
C ASN A 291 -66.48 -45.18 -11.46
N SER A 292 -65.76 -44.08 -11.69
CA SER A 292 -66.30 -42.73 -11.69
C SER A 292 -66.72 -42.23 -13.08
N LEU A 293 -66.54 -43.02 -14.14
CA LEU A 293 -66.93 -42.64 -15.50
C LEU A 293 -68.48 -42.58 -15.61
N PRO A 294 -69.09 -41.41 -15.87
CA PRO A 294 -70.55 -41.27 -15.74
C PRO A 294 -71.33 -41.64 -17.01
N PHE A 295 -70.65 -41.99 -18.10
CA PHE A 295 -71.25 -42.28 -19.41
C PHE A 295 -70.59 -43.51 -20.06
N ASP A 296 -71.22 -44.04 -21.10
CA ASP A 296 -70.64 -45.09 -21.95
C ASP A 296 -69.92 -44.44 -23.15
N PRO A 297 -68.58 -44.55 -23.27
CA PRO A 297 -67.82 -44.03 -24.40
C PRO A 297 -68.32 -44.48 -25.79
N ASN A 298 -68.93 -45.67 -25.90
CA ASN A 298 -69.44 -46.17 -27.19
C ASN A 298 -70.61 -45.34 -27.72
N ASP A 299 -71.42 -44.71 -26.85
CA ASP A 299 -72.54 -43.84 -27.24
C ASP A 299 -72.09 -42.51 -27.87
N TYR A 300 -70.80 -42.20 -27.74
CA TYR A 300 -70.21 -40.93 -28.13
C TYR A 300 -69.07 -41.06 -29.14
N LYS A 301 -69.00 -42.18 -29.88
CA LYS A 301 -68.03 -42.36 -30.96
C LYS A 301 -68.22 -41.31 -32.06
N ILE A 302 -67.10 -40.79 -32.57
CA ILE A 302 -67.07 -39.97 -33.79
C ILE A 302 -66.82 -40.92 -34.97
N SER A 303 -67.60 -40.76 -36.04
CA SER A 303 -67.52 -41.66 -37.21
C SER A 303 -66.12 -41.66 -37.83
N GLY A 304 -65.54 -42.84 -38.03
CA GLY A 304 -64.22 -43.03 -38.65
C GLY A 304 -63.01 -42.91 -37.71
N LEU A 305 -63.22 -42.64 -36.41
CA LEU A 305 -62.15 -42.54 -35.41
C LEU A 305 -62.23 -43.66 -34.37
N VAL A 306 -61.07 -44.13 -33.90
CA VAL A 306 -60.91 -45.10 -32.80
C VAL A 306 -60.73 -44.33 -31.49
N ILE A 307 -61.33 -44.81 -30.41
CA ILE A 307 -61.18 -44.18 -29.08
C ILE A 307 -59.73 -44.33 -28.64
N ARG A 308 -59.15 -43.24 -28.15
CA ARG A 308 -57.79 -43.20 -27.65
C ARG A 308 -57.76 -42.81 -26.18
N VAL A 309 -56.72 -43.25 -25.49
CA VAL A 309 -56.42 -42.87 -24.12
C VAL A 309 -55.01 -42.30 -24.03
N SER A 310 -54.87 -41.15 -23.38
CA SER A 310 -53.57 -40.58 -23.03
C SER A 310 -53.47 -40.57 -21.51
N PHE A 311 -52.52 -41.34 -20.97
CA PHE A 311 -52.22 -41.30 -19.54
C PHE A 311 -51.57 -39.96 -19.20
N GLN A 312 -52.02 -39.37 -18.10
CA GLN A 312 -51.59 -38.06 -17.65
C GLN A 312 -50.42 -38.19 -16.69
N GLU A 313 -49.74 -37.07 -16.48
CA GLU A 313 -48.62 -36.96 -15.55
C GLU A 313 -48.93 -37.57 -14.17
N GLY A 314 -47.95 -38.31 -13.64
CA GLY A 314 -48.09 -39.16 -12.45
C GLY A 314 -48.29 -40.65 -12.77
N SER A 315 -48.63 -41.01 -14.01
CA SER A 315 -48.61 -42.40 -14.49
C SER A 315 -47.25 -42.75 -15.11
N GLU A 316 -46.83 -44.00 -14.99
CA GLU A 316 -45.64 -44.53 -15.70
C GLU A 316 -45.86 -44.66 -17.21
N LEU A 317 -47.10 -44.54 -17.68
CA LEU A 317 -47.46 -44.49 -19.10
C LEU A 317 -47.63 -43.06 -19.64
N ALA A 318 -47.40 -42.03 -18.82
CA ALA A 318 -47.43 -40.65 -19.27
C ALA A 318 -46.32 -40.40 -20.30
N GLY A 319 -46.67 -39.85 -21.46
CA GLY A 319 -45.70 -39.62 -22.53
C GLY A 319 -45.26 -40.88 -23.30
N LEU A 320 -45.98 -42.00 -23.13
CA LEU A 320 -45.74 -43.24 -23.86
C LEU A 320 -46.95 -43.62 -24.72
N GLY A 321 -46.72 -44.39 -25.78
CA GLY A 321 -47.75 -44.77 -26.76
C GLY A 321 -47.33 -44.47 -28.20
N ASP A 322 -48.30 -44.56 -29.11
CA ASP A 322 -48.18 -43.94 -30.43
C ASP A 322 -48.26 -42.41 -30.28
N GLU A 323 -47.64 -41.67 -31.19
CA GLU A 323 -47.53 -40.21 -31.13
C GLU A 323 -48.26 -39.56 -32.33
N GLU A 324 -49.08 -38.55 -32.04
CA GLU A 324 -49.69 -37.68 -33.05
C GLU A 324 -49.74 -36.25 -32.52
N ASP A 325 -49.15 -35.32 -33.26
CA ASP A 325 -49.07 -33.88 -32.94
C ASP A 325 -48.55 -33.61 -31.51
N GLY A 326 -47.46 -34.28 -31.12
CA GLY A 326 -46.81 -34.17 -29.81
C GLY A 326 -47.58 -34.78 -28.65
N THR A 327 -48.66 -35.53 -28.92
CA THR A 327 -49.49 -36.16 -27.89
C THR A 327 -49.38 -37.69 -27.98
N TYR A 328 -48.85 -38.30 -26.92
CA TYR A 328 -48.74 -39.76 -26.82
C TYR A 328 -50.06 -40.40 -26.39
N PHE A 329 -50.41 -41.55 -26.98
CA PHE A 329 -51.66 -42.25 -26.71
C PHE A 329 -51.59 -43.76 -26.96
N PHE A 330 -52.57 -44.45 -26.39
CA PHE A 330 -52.91 -45.82 -26.76
C PHE A 330 -54.32 -45.86 -27.35
N GLU A 331 -54.51 -46.64 -28.41
CA GLU A 331 -55.87 -46.98 -28.85
C GLU A 331 -56.53 -47.90 -27.82
N VAL A 332 -57.83 -47.71 -27.60
CA VAL A 332 -58.59 -48.51 -26.63
C VAL A 332 -59.95 -48.94 -27.17
N ASN A 333 -60.40 -50.10 -26.72
CA ASN A 333 -61.79 -50.53 -26.88
C ASN A 333 -62.50 -50.49 -25.53
N PHE A 334 -63.73 -49.97 -25.49
CA PHE A 334 -64.54 -49.98 -24.27
C PHE A 334 -65.61 -51.07 -24.34
N ASN A 335 -65.66 -51.94 -23.32
CA ASN A 335 -66.72 -52.93 -23.17
C ASN A 335 -67.84 -52.39 -22.27
N SER A 336 -68.99 -52.09 -22.87
CA SER A 336 -70.16 -51.54 -22.18
C SER A 336 -70.74 -52.44 -21.06
N SER A 337 -70.56 -53.77 -21.16
CA SER A 337 -71.11 -54.71 -20.18
C SER A 337 -70.23 -54.82 -18.93
N THR A 338 -68.91 -54.85 -19.10
CA THR A 338 -67.94 -54.94 -17.99
C THR A 338 -67.45 -53.58 -17.52
N ARG A 339 -67.72 -52.51 -18.28
CA ARG A 339 -67.24 -51.14 -18.08
C ARG A 339 -65.72 -51.03 -18.01
N GLU A 340 -65.06 -51.74 -18.91
CA GLU A 340 -63.61 -51.90 -18.93
C GLU A 340 -63.03 -51.43 -20.26
N PHE A 341 -61.88 -50.75 -20.18
CA PHE A 341 -61.06 -50.40 -21.34
C PHE A 341 -60.03 -51.50 -21.59
N ASP A 342 -59.97 -51.96 -22.83
CA ASP A 342 -58.92 -52.82 -23.39
C ASP A 342 -57.88 -51.92 -24.07
N ILE A 343 -56.64 -51.93 -23.57
CA ILE A 343 -55.54 -51.16 -24.15
C ILE A 343 -54.91 -51.99 -25.28
N ILE A 344 -54.91 -51.43 -26.49
CA ILE A 344 -54.24 -52.06 -27.63
C ILE A 344 -52.73 -52.06 -27.38
N THR A 345 -52.16 -53.26 -27.31
CA THR A 345 -50.71 -53.46 -27.13
C THR A 345 -49.95 -53.03 -28.38
N ILE A 346 -48.87 -52.28 -28.19
CA ILE A 346 -47.96 -51.82 -29.25
C ILE A 346 -46.51 -52.26 -28.97
N TRP A 347 -45.67 -52.29 -30.00
CA TRP A 347 -44.23 -52.57 -29.93
C TRP A 347 -43.45 -51.48 -30.65
N PRO A 348 -43.25 -50.31 -29.99
CA PRO A 348 -42.71 -49.14 -30.67
C PRO A 348 -41.18 -49.16 -30.84
N TYR A 349 -40.49 -50.17 -30.31
CA TYR A 349 -39.03 -50.27 -30.32
C TYR A 349 -38.55 -51.60 -30.93
N ASP A 350 -37.38 -51.60 -31.56
CA ASP A 350 -36.77 -52.77 -32.24
C ASP A 350 -36.25 -53.87 -31.29
N ASN A 351 -36.53 -53.78 -29.99
CA ASN A 351 -36.02 -54.67 -28.94
C ASN A 351 -37.11 -55.59 -28.34
N ASP A 352 -38.22 -55.79 -29.07
CA ASP A 352 -39.39 -56.58 -28.66
C ASP A 352 -40.09 -56.09 -27.37
N MET A 353 -39.84 -54.86 -26.93
CA MET A 353 -40.52 -54.30 -25.75
C MET A 353 -41.98 -53.95 -26.07
N GLN A 354 -42.91 -54.63 -25.39
CA GLN A 354 -44.34 -54.34 -25.46
C GLN A 354 -44.69 -53.13 -24.58
N LEU A 355 -45.63 -52.30 -25.02
CA LEU A 355 -46.29 -51.28 -24.20
C LEU A 355 -47.82 -51.43 -24.29
N PRO A 356 -48.54 -51.42 -23.16
CA PRO A 356 -48.04 -51.51 -21.78
C PRO A 356 -47.32 -52.84 -21.47
N GLY A 357 -46.33 -52.83 -20.57
CA GLY A 357 -45.51 -54.02 -20.25
C GLY A 357 -44.51 -53.85 -19.11
N ASP A 358 -44.17 -54.97 -18.44
CA ASP A 358 -43.25 -55.03 -17.29
C ASP A 358 -43.59 -54.01 -16.19
N LYS A 359 -42.75 -52.99 -15.97
CA LYS A 359 -43.01 -51.90 -15.03
C LYS A 359 -43.89 -50.81 -15.62
N LEU A 360 -43.89 -50.61 -16.94
CA LEU A 360 -44.63 -49.56 -17.64
C LEU A 360 -46.08 -50.02 -17.90
N ILE A 361 -46.88 -50.08 -16.84
CA ILE A 361 -48.27 -50.56 -16.86
C ILE A 361 -49.20 -49.52 -16.23
N PRO A 362 -50.49 -49.48 -16.59
CA PRO A 362 -51.41 -48.61 -15.87
C PRO A 362 -51.55 -49.08 -14.42
N LYS A 363 -51.77 -48.14 -13.50
CA LYS A 363 -51.97 -48.41 -12.07
C LYS A 363 -53.24 -47.76 -11.54
N ALA A 364 -53.77 -48.31 -10.46
CA ALA A 364 -54.89 -47.68 -9.75
C ALA A 364 -54.46 -46.30 -9.23
N GLY A 365 -55.25 -45.28 -9.52
CA GLY A 365 -54.93 -43.88 -9.25
C GLY A 365 -54.47 -43.09 -10.47
N ASP A 366 -53.94 -43.77 -11.50
CA ASP A 366 -53.44 -43.11 -12.71
C ASP A 366 -54.54 -42.26 -13.36
N LYS A 367 -54.15 -41.05 -13.76
CA LYS A 367 -55.04 -40.14 -14.47
C LYS A 367 -54.95 -40.39 -15.97
N TYR A 368 -56.07 -40.24 -16.66
CA TYR A 368 -56.12 -40.46 -18.11
C TYR A 368 -57.13 -39.52 -18.77
N ILE A 369 -56.93 -39.24 -20.05
CA ILE A 369 -57.87 -38.46 -20.87
C ILE A 369 -58.28 -39.31 -22.06
N LEU A 370 -59.58 -39.34 -22.35
CA LEU A 370 -60.11 -39.93 -23.56
C LEU A 370 -60.13 -38.91 -24.68
N TRP A 371 -59.79 -39.36 -25.89
CA TRP A 371 -59.95 -38.58 -27.09
C TRP A 371 -60.42 -39.41 -28.28
N ASN A 372 -60.75 -38.74 -29.39
CA ASN A 372 -61.45 -39.29 -30.56
C ASN A 372 -62.89 -39.75 -30.28
N LEU A 373 -63.55 -39.10 -29.34
CA LEU A 373 -64.97 -39.27 -29.04
C LEU A 373 -65.59 -37.91 -28.72
N ARG A 374 -66.86 -37.69 -29.06
CA ARG A 374 -67.58 -36.48 -28.62
C ARG A 374 -67.80 -36.58 -27.11
N MET A 375 -67.75 -35.48 -26.37
CA MET A 375 -68.06 -35.57 -24.94
C MET A 375 -69.58 -35.41 -24.70
N PRO A 376 -70.11 -35.76 -23.51
CA PRO A 376 -71.40 -35.29 -23.07
C PRO A 376 -71.48 -33.75 -23.05
N ASP A 377 -72.69 -33.22 -23.26
CA ASP A 377 -72.92 -31.78 -23.49
C ASP A 377 -72.38 -30.90 -22.33
N GLU A 378 -72.39 -31.40 -21.08
CA GLU A 378 -71.84 -30.72 -19.90
C GLU A 378 -70.34 -30.39 -20.01
N TYR A 379 -69.55 -31.22 -20.68
CA TYR A 379 -68.10 -31.00 -20.84
C TYR A 379 -67.78 -29.92 -21.87
N TYR A 380 -68.72 -29.57 -22.77
CA TYR A 380 -68.52 -28.45 -23.67
C TYR A 380 -68.56 -27.13 -22.90
N ALA A 381 -69.58 -26.93 -22.05
CA ALA A 381 -69.67 -25.72 -21.22
C ALA A 381 -68.44 -25.54 -20.31
N LEU A 382 -67.97 -26.64 -19.69
CA LEU A 382 -66.74 -26.63 -18.88
C LEU A 382 -65.51 -26.27 -19.71
N ALA A 383 -65.38 -26.82 -20.93
CA ALA A 383 -64.27 -26.48 -21.80
C ALA A 383 -64.34 -25.04 -22.34
N GLU A 384 -65.53 -24.50 -22.62
CA GLU A 384 -65.71 -23.10 -23.02
C GLU A 384 -65.29 -22.15 -21.87
N GLU A 385 -65.62 -22.49 -20.63
CA GLU A 385 -65.21 -21.73 -19.44
C GLU A 385 -63.70 -21.85 -19.19
N GLU A 386 -63.12 -23.05 -19.32
CA GLU A 386 -61.67 -23.27 -19.29
C GLU A 386 -60.98 -22.43 -20.37
N PHE A 387 -61.54 -22.40 -21.59
CA PHE A 387 -61.02 -21.63 -22.71
C PHE A 387 -61.08 -20.12 -22.47
N LEU A 388 -62.20 -19.59 -21.97
CA LEU A 388 -62.30 -18.17 -21.60
C LEU A 388 -61.30 -17.82 -20.51
N THR A 389 -61.13 -18.69 -19.51
CA THR A 389 -60.23 -18.39 -18.41
C THR A 389 -58.77 -18.45 -18.85
N ALA A 390 -58.41 -19.39 -19.74
CA ALA A 390 -57.11 -19.43 -20.39
C ALA A 390 -56.86 -18.19 -21.26
N VAL A 391 -57.88 -17.71 -21.99
CA VAL A 391 -57.81 -16.48 -22.79
C VAL A 391 -57.63 -15.25 -21.91
N ASN A 392 -58.35 -15.16 -20.79
CA ASN A 392 -58.19 -14.07 -19.84
C ASN A 392 -56.81 -14.09 -19.17
N LYS A 393 -56.28 -15.27 -18.85
CA LYS A 393 -54.91 -15.40 -18.35
C LYS A 393 -53.88 -15.03 -19.41
N TYR A 394 -53.99 -15.56 -20.62
CA TYR A 394 -53.12 -15.18 -21.74
C TYR A 394 -53.13 -13.66 -21.91
N ASN A 395 -54.30 -13.04 -21.89
CA ASN A 395 -54.43 -11.59 -21.90
C ASN A 395 -53.80 -10.91 -20.69
N ALA A 396 -53.90 -11.44 -19.48
CA ALA A 396 -53.25 -10.88 -18.29
C ALA A 396 -51.72 -10.95 -18.37
N ASP A 397 -51.19 -12.09 -18.84
CA ASP A 397 -49.76 -12.34 -19.01
C ASP A 397 -49.17 -11.53 -20.18
N HIS A 398 -49.98 -11.22 -21.20
CA HIS A 398 -49.59 -10.37 -22.34
C HIS A 398 -50.02 -8.90 -22.17
N ASN A 399 -50.69 -8.56 -21.07
CA ASN A 399 -51.00 -7.19 -20.63
C ASN A 399 -49.83 -6.57 -19.84
N LEU A 400 -48.63 -7.13 -19.98
CA LEU A 400 -47.42 -6.59 -19.40
C LEU A 400 -47.16 -5.19 -19.97
N ASP A 401 -46.77 -4.28 -19.09
CA ASP A 401 -46.17 -3.02 -19.49
C ASP A 401 -44.79 -3.32 -20.11
N ILE A 402 -44.80 -3.51 -21.43
CA ILE A 402 -43.64 -3.77 -22.31
C ILE A 402 -42.72 -2.55 -22.48
N SER A 403 -42.97 -1.46 -21.74
CA SER A 403 -42.10 -0.29 -21.77
C SER A 403 -40.73 -0.67 -21.20
N VAL A 404 -39.71 -0.51 -22.04
CA VAL A 404 -38.31 -0.64 -21.66
C VAL A 404 -37.73 0.74 -21.58
N TYR A 405 -37.23 1.13 -20.41
CA TYR A 405 -36.61 2.44 -20.23
C TYR A 405 -35.10 2.29 -20.40
N LYS A 406 -34.57 2.82 -21.51
CA LYS A 406 -33.13 2.91 -21.74
C LYS A 406 -32.59 4.13 -21.04
N ALA A 407 -31.63 3.95 -20.16
CA ALA A 407 -31.14 5.01 -19.31
C ALA A 407 -29.61 4.96 -19.20
N PRO A 408 -28.88 5.91 -19.80
CA PRO A 408 -27.47 6.10 -19.49
C PRO A 408 -27.30 6.58 -18.04
N THR A 409 -26.37 6.00 -17.30
CA THR A 409 -26.08 6.37 -15.91
C THR A 409 -25.25 7.65 -15.83
N ASP A 410 -25.50 8.43 -14.78
CA ASP A 410 -24.57 9.47 -14.33
C ASP A 410 -23.49 8.80 -13.47
N HIS A 411 -22.30 8.63 -14.05
CA HIS A 411 -21.22 7.91 -13.40
C HIS A 411 -20.72 8.59 -12.11
N VAL A 412 -20.80 9.92 -12.01
CA VAL A 412 -20.39 10.67 -10.82
C VAL A 412 -21.34 10.36 -9.67
N TRP A 413 -22.65 10.39 -9.95
CA TRP A 413 -23.65 10.06 -8.95
C TRP A 413 -23.52 8.62 -8.46
N ILE A 414 -23.27 7.66 -9.37
CA ILE A 414 -23.07 6.25 -9.02
C ILE A 414 -21.87 6.06 -8.08
N GLU A 415 -20.75 6.74 -8.37
CA GLU A 415 -19.54 6.68 -7.55
C GLU A 415 -19.72 7.36 -6.18
N ASP A 416 -20.30 8.56 -6.15
CA ASP A 416 -20.52 9.33 -4.92
C ASP A 416 -21.47 8.63 -3.94
N ASN A 417 -22.43 7.86 -4.46
CA ASN A 417 -23.41 7.12 -3.65
C ASN A 417 -23.02 5.66 -3.44
N ASN A 418 -21.86 5.22 -3.94
CA ASN A 418 -21.39 3.84 -3.87
C ASN A 418 -22.45 2.82 -4.33
N VAL A 419 -23.10 3.12 -5.45
CA VAL A 419 -24.21 2.32 -5.99
C VAL A 419 -23.67 1.22 -6.89
N GLU A 420 -23.99 -0.03 -6.56
CA GLU A 420 -23.68 -1.18 -7.39
C GLU A 420 -24.90 -1.59 -8.24
N LEU A 421 -24.73 -1.56 -9.57
CA LEU A 421 -25.75 -1.97 -10.52
C LEU A 421 -25.37 -3.30 -11.18
N THR A 422 -26.22 -4.29 -11.03
CA THR A 422 -26.09 -5.62 -11.62
C THR A 422 -27.40 -6.05 -12.28
N ILE A 423 -27.35 -7.06 -13.14
CA ILE A 423 -28.55 -7.63 -13.76
C ILE A 423 -29.50 -8.14 -12.67
N GLY A 424 -30.79 -7.84 -12.80
CA GLY A 424 -31.83 -8.16 -11.82
C GLY A 424 -31.91 -7.17 -10.64
N ARG A 425 -31.00 -6.20 -10.52
CA ARG A 425 -31.07 -5.21 -9.45
C ARG A 425 -32.38 -4.44 -9.53
N ARG A 426 -33.14 -4.43 -8.43
CA ARG A 426 -34.40 -3.68 -8.33
C ARG A 426 -34.13 -2.16 -8.36
N VAL A 427 -34.92 -1.44 -9.14
CA VAL A 427 -34.82 0.01 -9.34
C VAL A 427 -36.20 0.63 -9.15
N ARG A 428 -36.25 1.72 -8.40
CA ARG A 428 -37.40 2.63 -8.35
C ARG A 428 -37.14 3.75 -9.35
N LEU A 429 -37.69 3.63 -10.56
CA LEU A 429 -37.52 4.61 -11.62
C LEU A 429 -38.45 5.81 -11.40
N GLU A 430 -37.89 6.95 -11.03
CA GLU A 430 -38.61 8.18 -10.71
C GLU A 430 -38.80 9.07 -11.95
N SER A 431 -40.06 9.42 -12.25
CA SER A 431 -40.44 10.41 -13.25
C SER A 431 -41.92 10.76 -13.09
N GLU A 432 -42.23 12.00 -12.70
CA GLU A 432 -43.62 12.49 -12.63
C GLU A 432 -44.29 12.56 -14.02
N GLU A 433 -43.49 12.75 -15.08
CA GLU A 433 -43.98 12.85 -16.45
C GLU A 433 -44.34 11.47 -17.05
N TYR A 434 -43.53 10.45 -16.77
CA TYR A 434 -43.81 9.08 -17.25
C TYR A 434 -44.76 8.32 -16.32
N PHE A 435 -44.80 8.65 -15.03
CA PHE A 435 -45.61 7.97 -14.01
C PHE A 435 -46.55 8.94 -13.27
N PRO A 436 -47.50 9.59 -13.97
CA PRO A 436 -48.32 10.65 -13.39
C PRO A 436 -49.14 10.14 -12.20
N GLY A 437 -49.06 10.89 -11.08
CA GLY A 437 -49.82 10.66 -9.85
C GLY A 437 -49.10 9.80 -8.80
N ILE A 438 -48.30 8.81 -9.22
CA ILE A 438 -47.47 7.98 -8.32
C ILE A 438 -46.04 8.52 -8.27
N GLY A 439 -45.54 9.12 -9.36
CA GLY A 439 -44.22 9.75 -9.47
C GLY A 439 -43.07 8.78 -9.75
N PHE A 440 -43.31 7.47 -9.66
CA PHE A 440 -42.31 6.44 -9.89
C PHE A 440 -42.92 5.11 -10.38
N ARG A 441 -42.06 4.25 -10.92
CA ARG A 441 -42.33 2.83 -11.18
C ARG A 441 -41.23 1.97 -10.55
N ASP A 442 -41.63 0.98 -9.75
CA ASP A 442 -40.71 -0.06 -9.30
C ASP A 442 -40.52 -1.09 -10.42
N SER A 443 -39.27 -1.39 -10.77
CA SER A 443 -38.89 -2.34 -11.80
C SER A 443 -37.48 -2.90 -11.54
N ARG A 444 -36.79 -3.43 -12.56
CA ARG A 444 -35.44 -4.00 -12.43
C ARG A 444 -34.60 -3.85 -13.70
N ILE A 445 -33.28 -3.96 -13.53
CA ILE A 445 -32.33 -3.91 -14.65
C ILE A 445 -32.31 -5.24 -15.39
N THR A 446 -32.68 -5.23 -16.67
CA THR A 446 -32.70 -6.43 -17.53
C THR A 446 -31.50 -6.52 -18.47
N LYS A 447 -30.83 -5.40 -18.73
CA LYS A 447 -29.62 -5.33 -19.55
C LYS A 447 -28.67 -4.24 -19.06
N ILE A 448 -27.37 -4.51 -19.13
CA ILE A 448 -26.30 -3.56 -18.83
C ILE A 448 -25.30 -3.59 -19.98
N THR A 449 -25.02 -2.43 -20.56
CA THR A 449 -23.82 -2.19 -21.37
C THR A 449 -22.91 -1.26 -20.59
N ARG A 450 -21.73 -1.74 -20.18
CA ARG A 450 -20.83 -1.05 -19.26
C ARG A 450 -19.49 -0.77 -19.93
N LYS A 451 -18.95 0.43 -19.75
CA LYS A 451 -17.58 0.74 -20.22
C LYS A 451 -16.54 0.06 -19.33
N VAL A 452 -15.52 -0.55 -19.94
CA VAL A 452 -14.44 -1.19 -19.18
C VAL A 452 -13.58 -0.15 -18.47
N ASN A 453 -13.22 0.95 -19.13
CA ASN A 453 -12.36 1.98 -18.53
C ASN A 453 -13.06 2.88 -17.50
N LEU A 454 -14.39 2.90 -17.47
CA LEU A 454 -15.20 3.64 -16.51
C LEU A 454 -16.46 2.83 -16.15
N PRO A 455 -16.34 1.80 -15.28
CA PRO A 455 -17.43 0.88 -14.95
C PRO A 455 -18.74 1.50 -14.49
N SER A 456 -18.69 2.67 -13.85
CA SER A 456 -19.84 3.46 -13.39
C SER A 456 -20.63 4.11 -14.53
N SER A 457 -20.04 4.25 -15.72
CA SER A 457 -20.70 4.70 -16.94
C SER A 457 -21.28 3.51 -17.70
N MET A 458 -22.61 3.38 -17.62
CA MET A 458 -23.37 2.26 -18.16
C MET A 458 -24.58 2.77 -18.95
N ASP A 459 -24.98 2.04 -19.98
CA ASP A 459 -26.32 2.10 -20.55
C ASP A 459 -27.12 0.93 -19.98
N ILE A 460 -28.16 1.23 -19.20
CA ILE A 460 -29.01 0.21 -18.58
C ILE A 460 -30.39 0.19 -19.22
N GLU A 461 -30.99 -1.01 -19.29
CA GLU A 461 -32.40 -1.18 -19.65
C GLU A 461 -33.17 -1.61 -18.41
N ILE A 462 -34.22 -0.83 -18.06
CA ILE A 462 -35.09 -1.07 -16.91
C ILE A 462 -36.45 -1.52 -17.43
N SER A 463 -36.88 -2.73 -17.02
CA SER A 463 -38.15 -3.31 -17.46
C SER A 463 -38.61 -4.44 -16.52
N ASP A 464 -39.92 -4.64 -16.43
CA ASP A 464 -40.50 -5.81 -15.75
C ASP A 464 -40.69 -7.00 -16.70
N ALA A 465 -40.83 -6.72 -17.99
CA ALA A 465 -40.89 -7.71 -19.05
C ALA A 465 -39.49 -7.89 -19.64
N LEU A 466 -39.08 -9.13 -19.88
CA LEU A 466 -37.88 -9.38 -20.67
C LEU A 466 -38.11 -8.90 -22.10
N SER A 467 -37.13 -8.17 -22.64
CA SER A 467 -37.04 -7.96 -24.08
C SER A 467 -36.75 -9.34 -24.68
N ARG A 468 -37.71 -9.90 -25.41
CA ARG A 468 -37.56 -11.20 -26.07
C ARG A 468 -36.56 -11.03 -27.22
N THR A 469 -35.26 -11.12 -26.94
CA THR A 469 -34.23 -10.92 -27.96
C THR A 469 -34.28 -12.00 -29.04
N SER A 470 -33.83 -11.61 -30.22
CA SER A 470 -34.04 -12.26 -31.51
C SER A 470 -33.41 -13.66 -31.66
N GLN A 471 -34.08 -14.70 -31.14
CA GLN A 471 -34.06 -16.07 -31.71
C GLN A 471 -35.47 -16.67 -31.86
N GLU A 472 -36.52 -15.96 -31.44
CA GLU A 472 -37.93 -16.38 -31.55
C GLU A 472 -38.54 -16.01 -32.90
N LYS A 473 -38.22 -16.80 -33.93
CA LYS A 473 -39.09 -16.90 -35.12
C LYS A 473 -39.96 -18.15 -35.14
N MET A 474 -39.80 -19.11 -34.22
CA MET A 474 -40.60 -20.34 -34.17
C MET A 474 -40.60 -20.91 -32.74
N SER A 475 -41.53 -20.53 -31.86
CA SER A 475 -41.92 -21.33 -30.65
C SER A 475 -42.86 -20.61 -29.67
N ASP A 476 -43.05 -19.31 -29.82
CA ASP A 476 -43.53 -18.39 -28.78
C ASP A 476 -45.01 -18.45 -28.38
N SER A 477 -45.76 -19.49 -28.79
CA SER A 477 -47.21 -19.59 -28.56
C SER A 477 -47.66 -20.88 -27.86
N ILE A 478 -46.75 -21.78 -27.49
CA ILE A 478 -47.12 -23.17 -27.10
C ILE A 478 -46.98 -23.46 -25.58
N ALA A 479 -46.13 -22.74 -24.84
CA ALA A 479 -45.80 -23.10 -23.45
C ALA A 479 -46.74 -22.49 -22.38
N ASP A 480 -47.12 -21.21 -22.50
CA ASP A 480 -47.75 -20.45 -21.40
C ASP A 480 -49.19 -20.85 -21.08
N VAL A 481 -49.95 -21.37 -22.05
CA VAL A 481 -51.32 -21.85 -21.79
C VAL A 481 -51.35 -23.32 -21.37
N ARG A 482 -50.35 -24.12 -21.73
CA ARG A 482 -50.21 -25.50 -21.21
C ARG A 482 -49.98 -25.53 -19.69
N SER A 483 -49.31 -24.52 -19.14
CA SER A 483 -49.11 -24.38 -17.69
C SER A 483 -50.37 -23.90 -16.95
N TYR A 484 -51.34 -23.27 -17.63
CA TYR A 484 -52.56 -22.77 -16.98
C TYR A 484 -53.46 -23.87 -16.40
N ALA A 485 -53.48 -25.06 -17.01
CA ALA A 485 -54.20 -26.20 -16.46
C ALA A 485 -53.51 -26.83 -15.22
N ARG A 486 -52.31 -26.37 -14.86
CA ARG A 486 -51.48 -26.87 -13.75
C ARG A 486 -50.99 -25.68 -12.94
N SER A 487 -51.88 -25.14 -12.11
CA SER A 487 -51.54 -24.09 -11.17
C SER A 487 -50.46 -24.58 -10.20
N ILE A 488 -49.19 -24.37 -10.54
CA ILE A 488 -48.10 -24.45 -9.57
C ILE A 488 -48.02 -23.09 -8.90
N GLU A 489 -48.86 -22.89 -7.89
CA GLU A 489 -48.65 -21.85 -6.88
C GLU A 489 -47.31 -22.10 -6.20
N ALA A 490 -46.36 -21.17 -6.42
CA ALA A 490 -45.24 -20.73 -5.57
C ALA A 490 -44.74 -21.68 -4.46
N SER A 491 -44.57 -22.95 -4.75
CA SER A 491 -43.82 -23.87 -3.91
C SER A 491 -42.36 -23.79 -4.37
N ILE A 492 -41.54 -23.13 -3.53
CA ILE A 492 -40.12 -22.93 -3.77
C ILE A 492 -39.37 -24.16 -3.27
N SER A 493 -38.61 -24.79 -4.16
CA SER A 493 -37.66 -25.83 -3.78
C SER A 493 -36.45 -25.22 -3.07
N LEU A 494 -35.96 -25.86 -2.00
CA LEU A 494 -34.79 -25.35 -1.27
C LEU A 494 -33.55 -25.31 -2.17
N PRO A 495 -32.83 -24.17 -2.20
CA PRO A 495 -31.53 -24.06 -2.85
C PRO A 495 -30.48 -25.01 -2.27
N ASP A 496 -29.37 -25.16 -2.98
CA ASP A 496 -28.22 -25.93 -2.51
C ASP A 496 -27.48 -25.24 -1.36
N ILE A 497 -26.86 -26.07 -0.52
CA ILE A 497 -26.06 -25.63 0.62
C ILE A 497 -24.60 -25.43 0.18
N ILE A 498 -24.07 -24.23 0.40
CA ILE A 498 -22.64 -23.93 0.24
C ILE A 498 -21.85 -24.31 1.51
N ARG A 499 -20.88 -25.21 1.32
CA ARG A 499 -20.07 -25.82 2.39
C ARG A 499 -18.74 -25.09 2.58
N THR A 500 -18.08 -25.36 3.70
CA THR A 500 -16.72 -24.87 3.95
C THR A 500 -15.75 -25.45 2.93
N GLY A 501 -15.13 -24.60 2.11
CA GLY A 501 -14.19 -25.01 1.06
C GLY A 501 -14.74 -24.84 -0.36
N ASP A 502 -16.06 -24.74 -0.52
CA ASP A 502 -16.69 -24.41 -1.80
C ASP A 502 -16.27 -23.00 -2.25
N ARG A 503 -15.97 -22.84 -3.55
CA ARG A 503 -15.62 -21.53 -4.13
C ARG A 503 -16.86 -20.79 -4.65
N THR A 504 -18.05 -21.39 -4.50
CA THR A 504 -19.34 -20.77 -4.78
C THR A 504 -19.49 -19.47 -4.00
N PHE A 505 -19.79 -18.39 -4.71
CA PHE A 505 -20.07 -17.08 -4.14
C PHE A 505 -21.37 -17.11 -3.32
N PRO A 506 -21.42 -16.53 -2.11
CA PRO A 506 -22.67 -16.38 -1.36
C PRO A 506 -23.62 -15.43 -2.09
N THR A 507 -24.89 -15.81 -2.24
CA THR A 507 -25.90 -14.96 -2.89
C THR A 507 -27.24 -15.04 -2.16
N ASP A 508 -28.21 -14.19 -2.54
CA ASP A 508 -29.57 -14.22 -2.00
C ASP A 508 -30.30 -15.55 -2.31
N ASN A 509 -29.76 -16.33 -3.26
CA ASN A 509 -30.37 -17.54 -3.79
C ASN A 509 -29.65 -18.83 -3.40
N ASN A 510 -28.71 -18.80 -2.45
CA ASN A 510 -28.06 -20.00 -1.92
C ASN A 510 -27.97 -20.01 -0.38
N LEU A 511 -27.67 -21.17 0.20
CA LEU A 511 -27.73 -21.37 1.65
C LEU A 511 -26.36 -21.66 2.27
N PHE A 512 -25.94 -20.87 3.26
CA PHE A 512 -24.76 -21.22 4.05
C PHE A 512 -24.96 -22.51 4.86
N SER A 513 -23.97 -23.42 4.82
CA SER A 513 -23.87 -24.48 5.82
C SER A 513 -23.55 -23.91 7.20
N ALA A 514 -24.03 -24.55 8.27
CA ALA A 514 -23.72 -24.16 9.65
C ALA A 514 -22.20 -24.03 9.91
N ARG A 515 -21.38 -24.86 9.27
CA ARG A 515 -19.91 -24.80 9.37
C ARG A 515 -19.32 -23.59 8.62
N ARG A 516 -19.87 -23.20 7.46
CA ARG A 516 -19.42 -21.99 6.73
C ARG A 516 -19.82 -20.72 7.47
N SER A 517 -21.05 -20.65 8.01
CA SER A 517 -21.47 -19.53 8.87
C SER A 517 -20.58 -19.37 10.11
N GLN A 518 -20.21 -20.46 10.79
CA GLN A 518 -19.30 -20.43 11.95
C GLN A 518 -17.86 -20.03 11.62
N LYS A 519 -17.47 -20.06 10.33
CA LYS A 519 -16.14 -19.69 9.86
C LYS A 519 -16.08 -18.22 9.43
N GLU A 520 -17.13 -17.73 8.79
CA GLU A 520 -17.16 -16.39 8.17
C GLU A 520 -17.73 -15.29 9.09
N PHE A 521 -18.60 -15.64 10.05
CA PHE A 521 -19.20 -14.67 10.98
C PHE A 521 -18.61 -14.76 12.39
N LEU A 522 -18.58 -13.63 13.10
CA LEU A 522 -18.18 -13.57 14.51
C LEU A 522 -19.23 -14.26 15.40
N SER A 523 -18.76 -15.17 16.24
CA SER A 523 -19.55 -15.95 17.18
C SER A 523 -19.90 -15.11 18.40
N LYS A 524 -21.14 -15.29 18.86
CA LYS A 524 -21.60 -14.80 20.16
C LYS A 524 -21.33 -15.79 21.31
N LEU A 525 -20.78 -16.98 21.01
CA LEU A 525 -20.68 -18.10 21.96
C LEU A 525 -19.25 -18.56 22.25
N LYS A 526 -18.28 -18.24 21.38
CA LYS A 526 -16.86 -18.62 21.52
C LYS A 526 -15.97 -17.46 21.10
N ASP A 527 -14.71 -17.50 21.53
CA ASP A 527 -13.70 -16.53 21.12
C ASP A 527 -13.36 -16.70 19.63
N ASP A 528 -13.38 -15.60 18.87
CA ASP A 528 -12.99 -15.57 17.46
C ASP A 528 -11.84 -14.60 17.20
N ARG A 529 -11.19 -14.75 16.04
CA ARG A 529 -10.19 -13.83 15.50
C ARG A 529 -10.54 -13.54 14.05
N SER A 530 -10.58 -12.26 13.68
CA SER A 530 -10.72 -11.83 12.28
C SER A 530 -9.34 -11.60 11.65
N ALA A 531 -9.15 -12.07 10.42
CA ALA A 531 -8.00 -11.71 9.59
C ALA A 531 -8.21 -10.34 8.91
N GLY A 532 -9.46 -9.92 8.71
CA GLY A 532 -9.84 -8.61 8.18
C GLY A 532 -10.06 -7.56 9.28
N LYS A 533 -10.06 -6.28 8.89
CA LYS A 533 -10.43 -5.17 9.79
C LYS A 533 -11.92 -5.26 10.11
N ILE A 534 -12.28 -5.04 11.37
CA ILE A 534 -13.67 -4.90 11.82
C ILE A 534 -13.87 -3.41 12.12
N ALA A 535 -14.86 -2.80 11.49
CA ALA A 535 -15.27 -1.41 11.72
C ALA A 535 -16.67 -1.39 12.35
N SER A 536 -16.97 -0.31 13.07
CA SER A 536 -18.29 -0.05 13.67
C SER A 536 -18.59 1.43 13.53
N ASP A 537 -19.76 1.77 12.98
CA ASP A 537 -20.21 3.17 12.84
C ASP A 537 -20.71 3.76 14.16
N ALA A 538 -20.85 2.93 15.21
CA ALA A 538 -21.32 3.33 16.53
C ALA A 538 -20.24 3.24 17.64
N GLY A 539 -19.15 2.52 17.40
CA GLY A 539 -18.11 2.26 18.40
C GLY A 539 -18.00 0.80 18.86
N PHE A 540 -17.03 0.54 19.76
CA PHE A 540 -16.72 -0.77 20.33
C PHE A 540 -16.80 -0.74 21.87
N GLU A 541 -17.63 -1.61 22.45
CA GLU A 541 -17.71 -1.80 23.90
C GLU A 541 -16.97 -3.06 24.34
N ALA A 542 -16.13 -2.93 25.37
CA ALA A 542 -15.44 -4.02 26.04
C ALA A 542 -15.93 -4.17 27.49
N GLY A 543 -16.55 -5.31 27.81
CA GLY A 543 -17.17 -5.55 29.12
C GLY A 543 -18.59 -4.95 29.19
N ARG A 544 -19.11 -4.74 30.41
CA ARG A 544 -20.29 -3.89 30.62
C ARG A 544 -19.81 -2.49 30.91
N TYR A 545 -19.78 -1.63 29.90
CA TYR A 545 -19.25 -0.28 30.07
C TYR A 545 -20.15 0.56 30.96
N VAL A 546 -19.54 1.16 31.97
CA VAL A 546 -20.13 2.18 32.82
C VAL A 546 -19.10 3.28 32.94
N ARG A 547 -19.39 4.44 32.35
CA ARG A 547 -18.49 5.61 32.27
C ARG A 547 -17.84 5.89 33.63
N GLY A 548 -16.50 5.88 33.66
CA GLY A 548 -15.71 6.12 34.87
C GLY A 548 -15.76 5.05 35.96
N LEU A 549 -16.37 3.87 35.72
CA LEU A 549 -16.49 2.78 36.71
C LEU A 549 -15.94 1.44 36.22
N ALA A 550 -16.33 1.00 35.03
CA ALA A 550 -16.00 -0.35 34.54
C ALA A 550 -16.06 -0.46 33.01
N GLY A 551 -15.30 -1.43 32.48
CA GLY A 551 -15.25 -1.71 31.05
C GLY A 551 -14.38 -0.74 30.27
N GLY A 552 -14.57 -0.75 28.95
CA GLY A 552 -14.01 0.25 28.04
C GLY A 552 -14.95 0.48 26.88
N PHE A 553 -14.96 1.69 26.35
CA PHE A 553 -15.74 2.06 25.18
C PHE A 553 -14.88 2.93 24.28
N ILE A 554 -14.91 2.64 22.98
CA ILE A 554 -14.38 3.50 21.93
C ILE A 554 -15.59 3.95 21.12
N ASP A 555 -15.83 5.25 21.02
CA ASP A 555 -16.98 5.79 20.29
C ASP A 555 -16.75 5.86 18.76
N ASP A 556 -17.72 6.42 18.04
CA ASP A 556 -17.70 6.65 16.60
C ASP A 556 -16.69 7.72 16.15
N HIS A 557 -16.15 8.52 17.08
CA HIS A 557 -15.10 9.52 16.83
C HIS A 557 -13.70 8.99 17.18
N GLY A 558 -13.61 7.78 17.73
CA GLY A 558 -12.36 7.16 18.18
C GLY A 558 -11.94 7.57 19.60
N ASP A 559 -12.79 8.27 20.35
CA ASP A 559 -12.53 8.62 21.74
C ASP A 559 -12.71 7.37 22.62
N ALA A 560 -11.66 7.03 23.35
CA ALA A 560 -11.63 5.83 24.19
C ALA A 560 -11.75 6.19 25.69
N ASP A 561 -12.82 5.73 26.35
CA ASP A 561 -12.90 5.66 27.82
C ASP A 561 -12.53 4.23 28.25
N LEU A 562 -11.37 4.06 28.88
CA LEU A 562 -10.84 2.76 29.27
C LEU A 562 -10.63 2.73 30.79
N GLY A 563 -11.27 1.80 31.49
CA GLY A 563 -11.06 1.64 32.94
C GLY A 563 -9.61 1.32 33.31
N HIS A 564 -8.85 0.63 32.44
CA HIS A 564 -7.41 0.41 32.60
C HIS A 564 -6.76 0.05 31.25
N ALA A 565 -5.74 0.82 30.84
CA ALA A 565 -4.91 0.55 29.67
C ALA A 565 -3.50 0.14 30.08
N ARG A 566 -3.03 -1.04 29.64
CA ARG A 566 -1.63 -1.49 29.80
C ARG A 566 -0.97 -1.55 28.43
N LEU A 567 -0.09 -0.60 28.16
CA LEU A 567 0.68 -0.50 26.93
C LEU A 567 2.08 -1.09 27.17
N ARG A 568 2.44 -2.14 26.44
CA ARG A 568 3.72 -2.87 26.64
C ARG A 568 4.89 -2.35 25.80
N ASP A 569 4.59 -1.72 24.67
CA ASP A 569 5.59 -1.24 23.71
C ASP A 569 5.71 0.29 23.67
N GLY A 570 5.07 0.99 24.61
CA GLY A 570 5.03 2.45 24.66
C GLY A 570 3.69 3.07 24.25
N ALA A 571 3.65 4.41 24.20
CA ALA A 571 2.48 5.22 23.85
C ALA A 571 2.91 6.50 23.14
N HIS A 572 2.22 6.91 22.07
CA HIS A 572 2.44 8.19 21.40
C HIS A 572 1.19 9.07 21.55
N PHE A 573 1.39 10.38 21.67
CA PHE A 573 0.35 11.39 21.86
C PHE A 573 0.55 12.52 20.85
N GLY A 574 -0.45 12.75 20.00
CA GLY A 574 -0.36 13.65 18.84
C GLY A 574 0.56 13.09 17.74
N ASP A 575 1.02 13.96 16.85
CA ASP A 575 2.01 13.63 15.80
C ASP A 575 3.41 13.51 16.40
N PHE A 576 3.65 12.44 17.18
CA PHE A 576 4.92 12.24 17.86
C PHE A 576 6.04 11.96 16.86
N VAL A 577 7.06 12.81 16.87
CA VAL A 577 8.32 12.63 16.15
C VAL A 577 9.44 12.79 17.17
N ALA A 578 10.29 11.77 17.33
CA ALA A 578 11.41 11.83 18.26
C ALA A 578 12.51 12.76 17.72
N GLY A 579 13.05 13.64 18.57
CA GLY A 579 14.17 14.49 18.23
C GLY A 579 14.39 15.66 19.19
N LEU A 580 15.61 15.79 19.69
CA LEU A 580 15.99 16.84 20.65
C LEU A 580 15.72 18.28 20.16
N TYR A 581 15.76 18.52 18.84
CA TYR A 581 15.62 19.87 18.27
C TYR A 581 14.43 20.06 17.34
N ALA A 582 13.82 18.98 16.87
CA ALA A 582 12.73 19.00 15.89
C ALA A 582 11.57 18.07 16.29
N GLY A 583 11.60 17.54 17.51
CA GLY A 583 10.57 16.64 18.00
C GLY A 583 9.23 17.34 18.23
N THR A 584 8.16 16.63 17.96
CA THR A 584 6.77 17.09 18.12
C THR A 584 5.99 16.05 18.92
N GLY A 585 4.88 16.45 19.57
CA GLY A 585 4.02 15.54 20.34
C GLY A 585 4.64 15.05 21.65
N ALA A 586 4.19 13.90 22.13
CA ALA A 586 4.78 13.21 23.27
C ALA A 586 4.82 11.69 23.05
N GLY A 587 5.85 11.02 23.54
CA GLY A 587 6.04 9.58 23.41
C GLY A 587 6.61 8.98 24.68
N VAL A 588 6.13 7.80 25.07
CA VAL A 588 6.75 6.93 26.07
C VAL A 588 7.18 5.67 25.35
N ASP A 589 8.45 5.28 25.47
CA ASP A 589 8.93 4.02 24.89
C ASP A 589 8.63 2.80 25.78
N ARG A 590 9.05 1.61 25.35
CA ARG A 590 8.85 0.36 26.11
C ARG A 590 9.61 0.31 27.45
N ASP A 591 10.67 1.08 27.57
CA ASP A 591 11.55 1.11 28.75
C ASP A 591 11.09 2.20 29.75
N GLY A 592 10.06 2.97 29.38
CA GLY A 592 9.47 4.03 30.20
C GLY A 592 10.16 5.38 30.02
N ASN A 593 11.05 5.54 29.04
CA ASN A 593 11.62 6.84 28.72
C ASN A 593 10.56 7.69 28.03
N MET A 594 10.40 8.93 28.48
CA MET A 594 9.38 9.84 27.98
C MET A 594 10.03 11.04 27.29
N GLU A 595 9.63 11.31 26.05
CA GLU A 595 9.95 12.52 25.31
C GLU A 595 8.69 13.36 25.16
N VAL A 596 8.73 14.63 25.57
CA VAL A 596 7.58 15.54 25.52
C VAL A 596 7.97 16.87 24.90
N GLN A 597 7.18 17.36 23.94
CA GLN A 597 7.36 18.69 23.34
C GLN A 597 7.18 19.82 24.37
N SER A 598 6.29 19.64 25.34
CA SER A 598 6.14 20.58 26.47
C SER A 598 5.60 19.89 27.72
N LEU A 599 6.10 20.29 28.89
CA LEU A 599 5.60 19.84 30.18
C LEU A 599 5.22 21.06 31.02
N ARG A 600 3.95 21.17 31.44
CA ARG A 600 3.47 22.19 32.38
C ARG A 600 3.01 21.52 33.67
N VAL A 601 3.74 21.75 34.75
CA VAL A 601 3.43 21.21 36.08
C VAL A 601 2.88 22.32 36.97
N ARG A 602 1.68 22.14 37.55
CA ARG A 602 1.02 23.18 38.37
C ARG A 602 1.36 23.14 39.85
N SER A 603 1.79 21.98 40.37
CA SER A 603 2.11 21.78 41.78
C SER A 603 3.62 21.71 41.97
N PHE A 604 4.22 20.53 41.80
CA PHE A 604 5.68 20.35 41.86
C PHE A 604 6.14 19.27 40.87
N PHE A 605 7.35 19.45 40.32
CA PHE A 605 8.06 18.47 39.51
C PHE A 605 9.24 17.95 40.34
N GLU A 606 9.29 16.65 40.60
CA GLU A 606 10.34 16.01 41.40
C GLU A 606 11.17 15.09 40.50
N ALA A 607 12.48 15.28 40.47
CA ALA A 607 13.42 14.48 39.70
C ALA A 607 14.69 14.24 40.52
N MET A 608 15.26 13.02 40.40
CA MET A 608 16.53 12.68 41.05
C MET A 608 17.72 13.45 40.44
N GLU A 609 17.65 13.76 39.14
CA GLU A 609 18.65 14.54 38.40
C GLU A 609 17.96 15.34 37.27
N TYR A 610 18.40 16.57 37.02
CA TYR A 610 17.88 17.45 35.97
C TYR A 610 19.04 17.99 35.11
N ILE A 611 19.13 17.53 33.85
CA ILE A 611 20.17 17.92 32.89
C ILE A 611 19.51 18.84 31.84
N VAL A 612 19.86 20.12 31.83
CA VAL A 612 19.35 21.12 30.87
C VAL A 612 20.40 21.39 29.80
N ASN A 613 20.10 21.09 28.55
CA ASN A 613 20.91 21.49 27.40
C ASN A 613 20.15 22.54 26.56
N ARG A 614 20.20 23.83 26.96
CA ARG A 614 20.27 25.03 26.07
C ARG A 614 20.26 26.37 26.84
N LEU A 615 20.94 27.34 26.21
CA LEU A 615 21.33 28.69 26.62
C LEU A 615 20.31 29.48 27.46
N SER A 616 20.75 29.96 28.64
CA SER A 616 20.11 31.03 29.40
C SER A 616 20.70 32.39 28.99
N ALA A 617 19.88 33.34 28.54
CA ALA A 617 20.30 34.73 28.35
C ALA A 617 20.03 35.53 29.62
N ILE A 618 21.08 36.11 30.20
CA ILE A 618 21.04 36.91 31.43
C ILE A 618 21.43 38.34 31.05
N GLU A 619 20.58 39.31 31.36
CA GLU A 619 20.84 40.73 31.14
C GLU A 619 21.42 41.34 32.43
N GLY A 620 22.67 41.82 32.39
CA GLY A 620 23.33 42.50 33.50
C GLY A 620 24.35 41.64 34.27
N ASP A 621 24.52 41.96 35.56
CA ASP A 621 25.41 41.26 36.48
C ASP A 621 24.67 40.14 37.22
N GLU A 622 25.21 38.93 37.19
CA GLU A 622 24.79 37.83 38.06
C GLU A 622 25.88 37.52 39.08
N LEU A 623 25.55 37.60 40.37
CA LEU A 623 26.48 37.31 41.46
C LEU A 623 26.16 35.94 42.08
N LEU A 624 27.13 35.03 42.04
CA LEU A 624 27.12 33.73 42.72
C LEU A 624 27.60 33.92 44.17
N THR A 625 26.67 34.22 45.07
CA THR A 625 26.89 34.53 46.49
C THR A 625 25.55 34.47 47.26
N GLU A 626 25.52 34.67 48.58
CA GLU A 626 24.22 34.78 49.28
C GLU A 626 23.49 36.04 48.83
N ALA A 627 22.24 35.89 48.40
CA ALA A 627 21.43 36.97 47.90
C ALA A 627 19.96 36.80 48.29
N ASP A 628 19.25 37.91 48.45
CA ASP A 628 17.83 37.95 48.78
C ASP A 628 17.14 39.15 48.12
N THR A 629 15.82 39.06 47.98
CA THR A 629 14.98 40.17 47.52
C THR A 629 14.35 40.83 48.73
N ILE A 630 14.47 42.15 48.82
CA ILE A 630 13.82 42.94 49.86
C ILE A 630 12.32 42.94 49.60
N GLU A 631 11.53 42.44 50.54
CA GLU A 631 10.07 42.47 50.49
C GLU A 631 9.51 43.76 51.07
N ARG A 632 10.07 44.22 52.20
CA ARG A 632 9.62 45.44 52.89
C ARG A 632 10.79 46.13 53.59
N VAL A 633 10.81 47.46 53.52
CA VAL A 633 11.81 48.31 54.18
C VAL A 633 11.18 49.08 55.33
N VAL A 634 11.88 49.14 56.45
CA VAL A 634 11.55 49.97 57.61
C VAL A 634 12.74 50.87 57.89
N HIS A 635 12.55 52.20 57.79
CA HIS A 635 13.56 53.14 58.26
C HIS A 635 13.53 53.17 59.79
N ILE A 636 14.68 53.00 60.44
CA ILE A 636 14.79 52.92 61.90
C ILE A 636 15.26 54.27 62.45
N GLU A 637 16.52 54.62 62.21
CA GLU A 637 17.13 55.89 62.61
C GLU A 637 18.39 56.14 61.76
N GLY A 638 18.67 57.40 61.42
CA GLY A 638 19.85 57.76 60.63
C GLY A 638 19.94 56.98 59.32
N ASP A 639 21.09 56.37 59.07
CA ASP A 639 21.35 55.53 57.89
C ASP A 639 21.13 54.02 58.15
N VAL A 640 20.28 53.68 59.13
CA VAL A 640 19.96 52.30 59.51
C VAL A 640 18.56 51.91 59.02
N TYR A 641 18.48 50.76 58.36
CA TYR A 641 17.26 50.22 57.77
C TYR A 641 17.03 48.77 58.21
N GLY A 642 15.79 48.45 58.50
CA GLY A 642 15.30 47.09 58.68
C GLY A 642 14.73 46.54 57.37
N LEU A 643 15.24 45.40 56.92
CA LEU A 643 14.85 44.77 55.66
C LEU A 643 14.21 43.43 55.94
N TYR A 644 12.91 43.31 55.61
CA TYR A 644 12.23 42.03 55.54
C TYR A 644 12.52 41.42 54.17
N LEU A 645 13.02 40.20 54.16
CA LEU A 645 13.45 39.50 52.96
C LEU A 645 12.35 38.56 52.52
N ARG A 646 12.09 38.51 51.20
CA ARG A 646 11.05 37.67 50.62
C ARG A 646 11.38 36.19 50.84
N PRO A 647 10.50 35.40 51.49
CA PRO A 647 10.69 33.95 51.57
C PRO A 647 10.69 33.32 50.17
N LYS A 648 11.70 32.52 49.85
CA LYS A 648 11.80 31.83 48.56
C LYS A 648 11.01 30.52 48.54
N TRP A 649 10.85 29.88 49.69
CA TRP A 649 10.04 28.68 49.92
C TRP A 649 9.60 28.61 51.39
N GLU A 650 8.68 27.70 51.71
CA GLU A 650 8.20 27.50 53.08
C GLU A 650 9.35 27.06 54.01
N GLY A 651 9.55 27.78 55.12
CA GLY A 651 10.67 27.56 56.04
C GLY A 651 12.01 28.19 55.63
N TYR A 652 12.04 28.98 54.55
CA TYR A 652 13.23 29.72 54.13
C TYR A 652 13.64 30.80 55.15
N PHE A 653 14.94 30.87 55.44
CA PHE A 653 15.59 31.99 56.12
C PHE A 653 16.85 32.39 55.37
N THR A 654 17.22 33.67 55.43
CA THR A 654 18.39 34.20 54.72
C THR A 654 19.69 33.53 55.14
N ALA A 655 20.55 33.26 54.15
CA ALA A 655 21.92 32.80 54.37
C ALA A 655 22.91 33.97 54.58
N ILE A 656 22.45 35.21 54.40
CA ILE A 656 23.20 36.42 54.69
C ILE A 656 23.49 36.47 56.19
N SER A 657 24.72 36.84 56.56
CA SER A 657 25.21 36.83 57.94
C SER A 657 25.58 38.22 58.43
N GLU A 658 25.60 38.41 59.74
CA GLU A 658 26.10 39.64 60.37
C GLU A 658 27.53 39.94 59.91
N GLY A 659 27.80 41.19 59.53
CA GLY A 659 29.08 41.62 58.96
C GLY A 659 29.21 41.44 57.44
N SER A 660 28.17 40.93 56.77
CA SER A 660 28.12 40.88 55.29
C SER A 660 28.09 42.29 54.70
N VAL A 661 28.88 42.50 53.64
CA VAL A 661 28.86 43.69 52.79
C VAL A 661 27.94 43.40 51.61
N LEU A 662 26.83 44.12 51.50
CA LEU A 662 25.80 43.90 50.50
C LEU A 662 25.87 44.94 49.38
N LYS A 663 25.71 44.46 48.14
CA LYS A 663 25.42 45.26 46.93
C LYS A 663 23.96 45.01 46.57
N GLY A 664 23.15 46.05 46.55
CA GLY A 664 21.76 46.01 46.11
C GLY A 664 21.60 46.78 44.80
N ILE A 665 20.91 46.20 43.82
CA ILE A 665 20.58 46.91 42.57
C ILE A 665 19.10 46.73 42.27
N ILE A 666 18.45 47.81 41.83
CA ILE A 666 17.10 47.77 41.30
C ILE A 666 16.95 48.73 40.11
N ASN A 667 16.17 48.32 39.11
CA ASN A 667 15.72 49.20 38.05
C ASN A 667 14.51 50.01 38.53
N THR A 668 14.53 51.32 38.31
CA THR A 668 13.46 52.25 38.69
C THR A 668 12.28 52.29 37.72
N LEU A 669 12.00 51.18 37.02
CA LEU A 669 10.85 51.06 36.10
C LEU A 669 9.53 51.51 36.75
N ALA A 670 9.37 51.32 38.06
CA ALA A 670 8.20 51.80 38.81
C ALA A 670 8.08 53.35 38.93
N GLN A 671 9.17 54.10 38.71
CA GLN A 671 9.22 55.57 38.73
C GLN A 671 9.43 56.21 37.34
N GLY A 672 9.56 55.40 36.28
CA GLY A 672 9.54 55.86 34.89
C GLY A 672 10.84 56.45 34.32
N SER A 673 11.98 56.37 35.01
CA SER A 673 13.25 56.98 34.55
C SER A 673 14.28 56.00 33.95
N GLY A 674 14.01 54.69 33.96
CA GLY A 674 14.91 53.66 33.39
C GLY A 674 16.31 53.63 34.01
N THR A 675 16.48 54.19 35.21
CA THR A 675 17.78 54.37 35.87
C THR A 675 17.98 53.27 36.91
N TYR A 676 19.19 52.72 37.04
CA TYR A 676 19.51 51.76 38.09
C TYR A 676 19.98 52.46 39.36
N TYR A 677 19.42 52.09 40.51
CA TYR A 677 19.89 52.54 41.82
C TYR A 677 20.70 51.44 42.49
N THR A 678 21.86 51.80 43.01
CA THR A 678 22.74 50.89 43.74
C THR A 678 22.79 51.30 45.22
N ALA A 679 22.53 50.33 46.09
CA ALA A 679 22.59 50.46 47.53
C ALA A 679 23.72 49.60 48.08
N TRP A 680 24.58 50.19 48.89
CA TRP A 680 25.66 49.49 49.59
C TRP A 680 25.40 49.56 51.09
N SER A 681 25.32 48.40 51.73
CA SER A 681 25.03 48.34 53.15
C SER A 681 25.83 47.24 53.85
N ARG A 682 25.98 47.40 55.16
CA ARG A 682 26.54 46.40 56.05
C ARG A 682 25.44 45.81 56.91
N VAL A 683 25.40 44.49 57.02
CA VAL A 683 24.48 43.79 57.93
C VAL A 683 24.96 43.92 59.38
N ASN A 684 24.12 44.51 60.22
CA ASN A 684 24.35 44.68 61.66
C ASN A 684 23.81 43.50 62.48
N SER A 685 22.69 42.91 62.06
CA SER A 685 22.09 41.75 62.74
C SER A 685 21.14 40.98 61.81
N VAL A 686 20.88 39.71 62.14
CA VAL A 686 20.01 38.81 61.37
C VAL A 686 18.99 38.15 62.31
N ASN A 687 17.71 38.19 61.93
CA ASN A 687 16.62 37.49 62.61
C ASN A 687 15.98 36.48 61.64
N THR A 688 16.35 35.21 61.79
CA THR A 688 15.92 34.12 60.90
C THR A 688 14.43 33.79 61.02
N ALA A 689 13.81 33.99 62.19
CA ALA A 689 12.39 33.68 62.40
C ALA A 689 11.46 34.63 61.64
N LEU A 690 11.90 35.87 61.43
CA LEU A 690 11.16 36.88 60.66
C LEU A 690 11.69 37.06 59.23
N ASN A 691 12.71 36.26 58.84
CA ASN A 691 13.49 36.45 57.62
C ASN A 691 13.90 37.92 57.43
N TYR A 692 14.49 38.51 58.46
CA TYR A 692 14.75 39.95 58.59
C TYR A 692 16.23 40.22 58.84
N ILE A 693 16.76 41.29 58.24
CA ILE A 693 18.11 41.81 58.54
C ILE A 693 18.04 43.29 58.87
N GLU A 694 18.91 43.74 59.79
CA GLU A 694 19.14 45.16 60.03
C GLU A 694 20.45 45.56 59.37
N VAL A 695 20.46 46.67 58.62
CA VAL A 695 21.61 47.13 57.85
C VAL A 695 21.93 48.59 58.09
N SER A 696 23.21 48.95 58.05
CA SER A 696 23.70 50.34 57.98
C SER A 696 24.22 50.65 56.59
N MET A 697 23.87 51.82 56.05
CA MET A 697 24.40 52.26 54.76
C MET A 697 25.86 52.70 54.86
N TYR A 698 26.64 52.43 53.82
CA TYR A 698 27.97 53.02 53.67
C TYR A 698 27.87 54.50 53.25
N PRO A 699 28.79 55.38 53.67
CA PRO A 699 28.80 56.76 53.20
C PRO A 699 29.17 56.85 51.71
N ASP A 700 28.75 57.92 51.04
CA ASP A 700 28.99 58.17 49.61
C ASP A 700 30.47 58.06 49.21
N SER A 701 31.39 58.45 50.10
CA SER A 701 32.84 58.39 49.87
C SER A 701 33.42 56.97 49.89
N GLU A 702 32.68 55.98 50.39
CA GLU A 702 33.14 54.59 50.56
C GLU A 702 32.46 53.62 49.60
N VAL A 703 31.68 54.11 48.63
CA VAL A 703 30.99 53.29 47.64
C VAL A 703 31.48 53.55 46.22
N PRO A 704 31.49 52.53 45.35
CA PRO A 704 31.70 52.71 43.93
C PRO A 704 30.69 53.72 43.35
N GLY A 705 31.18 54.67 42.53
CA GLY A 705 30.35 55.71 41.91
C GLY A 705 30.08 56.95 42.76
N GLY A 706 30.55 56.99 44.02
CA GLY A 706 30.54 58.20 44.86
C GLY A 706 29.14 58.64 45.34
N ARG A 707 28.13 57.77 45.21
CA ARG A 707 26.76 58.02 45.65
C ARG A 707 26.07 56.72 46.04
N ASN A 708 25.55 56.65 47.26
CA ASN A 708 24.83 55.51 47.79
C ASN A 708 23.34 55.81 47.91
N PHE A 709 22.49 54.93 47.39
CA PHE A 709 21.03 55.08 47.47
C PHE A 709 20.45 54.21 48.60
N PRO A 710 19.38 54.66 49.27
CA PRO A 710 18.73 53.86 50.31
C PRO A 710 18.11 52.59 49.72
N PRO A 711 18.04 51.49 50.50
CA PRO A 711 17.39 50.25 50.06
C PRO A 711 15.88 50.48 49.91
N CYS A 712 15.27 49.77 48.97
CA CYS A 712 13.83 49.85 48.73
C CYS A 712 13.22 48.47 48.47
N GLU A 713 11.89 48.40 48.45
CA GLU A 713 11.16 47.16 48.17
C GLU A 713 11.46 46.64 46.76
N MET A 714 11.48 45.31 46.62
CA MET A 714 11.85 44.55 45.42
C MET A 714 13.33 44.64 45.01
N MET A 715 14.16 45.39 45.72
CA MET A 715 15.60 45.43 45.43
C MET A 715 16.24 44.08 45.74
N ASN A 716 17.02 43.57 44.80
CA ASN A 716 17.83 42.38 45.00
C ASN A 716 19.15 42.80 45.63
N VAL A 717 19.46 42.22 46.79
CA VAL A 717 20.72 42.41 47.51
C VAL A 717 21.53 41.13 47.47
N ALA A 718 22.83 41.26 47.23
CA ALA A 718 23.77 40.15 47.18
C ALA A 718 25.01 40.48 48.00
N ARG A 719 25.60 39.46 48.64
CA ARG A 719 26.86 39.61 49.40
C ARG A 719 28.03 39.83 48.44
N TRP A 720 28.56 41.04 48.45
CA TRP A 720 29.80 41.42 47.78
C TRP A 720 31.05 40.93 48.52
N GLY A 721 30.98 40.91 49.85
CA GLY A 721 32.08 40.46 50.70
C GLY A 721 31.67 40.42 52.17
N HIS A 722 32.67 40.37 53.06
CA HIS A 722 32.42 40.27 54.50
C HIS A 722 33.51 40.98 55.29
N GLN A 723 33.15 41.73 56.32
CA GLN A 723 34.13 42.53 57.07
C GLN A 723 35.19 41.68 57.78
N THR A 724 34.79 40.57 58.39
CA THR A 724 35.66 39.78 59.27
C THR A 724 35.84 38.31 58.90
N ASP A 725 34.82 37.57 58.41
CA ASP A 725 34.95 36.15 58.03
C ASP A 725 35.64 35.98 56.67
N PRO A 726 36.89 35.48 56.61
CA PRO A 726 37.63 35.32 55.35
C PRO A 726 36.97 34.33 54.39
N ARG A 727 36.15 33.39 54.88
CA ARG A 727 35.44 32.42 54.03
C ARG A 727 34.29 33.06 53.26
N ARG A 728 33.87 34.27 53.66
CA ARG A 728 32.76 35.03 53.06
C ARG A 728 33.23 36.30 52.33
N GLN A 729 34.55 36.48 52.18
CA GLN A 729 35.19 37.61 51.49
C GLN A 729 35.38 37.38 49.99
N SER A 730 34.65 36.44 49.39
CA SER A 730 34.71 36.13 47.96
C SER A 730 33.32 36.07 47.35
N CYS A 731 33.21 36.52 46.12
CA CYS A 731 32.07 36.29 45.24
C CYS A 731 32.57 35.99 43.83
N ILE A 732 31.76 35.27 43.07
CA ILE A 732 31.96 35.12 41.63
C ILE A 732 30.83 35.89 40.95
N TYR A 733 31.12 36.63 39.89
CA TYR A 733 30.08 37.28 39.12
C TYR A 733 30.33 37.19 37.62
N LEU A 734 29.23 37.10 36.88
CA LEU A 734 29.18 37.18 35.42
C LEU A 734 28.58 38.53 35.07
N SER A 735 29.23 39.30 34.22
CA SER A 735 28.72 40.61 33.81
C SER A 735 28.64 40.70 32.30
N SER A 736 27.41 40.80 31.79
CA SER A 736 27.19 41.06 30.36
C SER A 736 27.60 42.49 29.97
N THR A 737 27.62 43.42 30.91
CA THR A 737 28.01 44.82 30.70
C THR A 737 29.52 45.03 30.73
N GLU A 738 30.22 44.29 31.59
CA GLU A 738 31.67 44.37 31.71
C GLU A 738 32.40 43.34 30.81
N GLY A 739 31.66 42.47 30.12
CA GLY A 739 32.22 41.47 29.20
C GLY A 739 33.14 40.45 29.87
N ARG A 740 32.89 40.12 31.15
CA ARG A 740 33.82 39.32 31.96
C ARG A 740 33.13 38.46 33.02
N ILE A 741 33.82 37.37 33.38
CA ILE A 741 33.56 36.56 34.57
C ILE A 741 34.70 36.82 35.56
N VAL A 742 34.35 37.20 36.79
CA VAL A 742 35.34 37.59 37.80
C VAL A 742 35.10 36.83 39.09
N ARG A 743 36.18 36.30 39.68
CA ARG A 743 36.21 35.87 41.08
C ARG A 743 36.96 36.90 41.89
N LEU A 744 36.25 37.56 42.79
CA LEU A 744 36.84 38.43 43.79
C LEU A 744 37.21 37.64 45.06
N THR A 745 38.24 38.10 45.74
CA THR A 745 38.76 37.55 46.99
C THR A 745 39.16 38.68 47.94
N ALA A 746 39.21 38.40 49.25
CA ALA A 746 39.56 39.36 50.30
C ALA A 746 38.72 40.66 50.29
N VAL A 747 37.46 40.61 49.84
CA VAL A 747 36.56 41.77 49.77
C VAL A 747 35.98 42.07 51.15
N THR A 748 36.41 43.18 51.76
CA THR A 748 36.01 43.63 53.12
C THR A 748 35.14 44.88 53.13
N ARG A 749 35.05 45.58 51.99
CA ARG A 749 34.37 46.87 51.81
C ARG A 749 33.87 47.01 50.36
N PRO A 750 32.96 47.95 50.05
CA PRO A 750 32.42 48.13 48.70
C PRO A 750 33.47 48.41 47.62
N ILE A 751 34.40 49.33 47.87
CA ILE A 751 35.49 49.68 46.94
C ILE A 751 36.59 48.62 46.99
N ILE A 752 36.90 48.03 45.83
CA ILE A 752 37.91 46.98 45.64
C ILE A 752 39.18 47.52 44.98
N ASP A 753 40.30 46.80 45.10
CA ASP A 753 41.59 47.10 44.46
C ASP A 753 42.15 45.90 43.67
N LYS A 754 43.33 46.07 43.03
CA LYS A 754 43.96 45.05 42.18
C LYS A 754 44.16 43.71 42.91
N SER A 755 44.41 43.73 44.23
CA SER A 755 44.63 42.52 45.03
C SER A 755 43.36 41.69 45.24
N ASN A 756 42.19 42.29 45.06
CA ASN A 756 40.92 41.58 45.20
C ASN A 756 40.62 40.66 44.01
N TYR A 757 41.24 40.86 42.85
CA TYR A 757 41.02 40.03 41.65
C TYR A 757 41.80 38.71 41.74
N GLY A 758 41.08 37.61 41.95
CA GLY A 758 41.66 36.26 41.98
C GLY A 758 41.66 35.56 40.62
N LEU A 759 40.61 35.80 39.83
CA LEU A 759 40.43 35.27 38.47
C LEU A 759 39.61 36.27 37.65
N VAL A 760 40.02 36.50 36.40
CA VAL A 760 39.25 37.19 35.37
C VAL A 760 39.30 36.36 34.09
N LEU A 761 38.13 36.13 33.50
CA LEU A 761 37.97 35.55 32.17
C LEU A 761 37.14 36.53 31.33
N GLY A 762 37.70 37.03 30.24
CA GLY A 762 37.07 38.06 29.39
C GLY A 762 37.89 39.34 29.35
N GLU A 763 37.23 40.50 29.25
CA GLU A 763 37.94 41.79 29.22
C GLU A 763 38.63 42.07 30.57
N ILE A 764 39.92 42.41 30.53
CA ILE A 764 40.73 42.68 31.73
C ILE A 764 40.33 44.03 32.33
N PRO A 765 40.02 44.11 33.65
CA PRO A 765 39.74 45.37 34.31
C PRO A 765 40.87 46.38 34.13
N ASP A 766 40.50 47.63 33.85
CA ASP A 766 41.45 48.72 33.67
C ASP A 766 42.43 48.82 34.85
N GLY A 767 43.73 48.80 34.51
CA GLY A 767 44.81 48.87 35.46
C GLY A 767 45.09 47.56 36.23
N LEU A 768 44.41 46.44 35.99
CA LEU A 768 44.76 45.18 36.66
C LEU A 768 46.17 44.68 36.26
N VAL A 769 46.50 44.76 34.97
CA VAL A 769 47.80 44.37 34.41
C VAL A 769 48.31 45.48 33.49
N ASP A 770 49.55 45.93 33.70
CA ASP A 770 50.20 46.97 32.88
C ASP A 770 51.12 46.31 31.81
N ASP A 771 50.52 45.70 30.77
CA ASP A 771 51.25 45.11 29.62
C ASP A 771 50.77 45.72 28.29
N PRO A 772 51.66 46.29 27.46
CA PRO A 772 51.30 46.92 26.19
C PRO A 772 50.74 45.94 25.13
N ASN A 773 50.85 44.63 25.35
CA ASN A 773 50.31 43.60 24.45
C ASN A 773 48.87 43.19 24.78
N ILE A 774 48.29 43.72 25.87
CA ILE A 774 46.86 43.56 26.15
C ILE A 774 46.10 44.52 25.25
N ILE A 775 45.29 43.95 24.36
CA ILE A 775 44.52 44.66 23.34
C ILE A 775 43.10 44.84 23.88
N PRO A 776 42.60 46.09 24.01
CA PRO A 776 41.23 46.36 24.45
C PRO A 776 40.18 45.60 23.61
N GLY A 777 39.11 45.12 24.24
CA GLY A 777 38.05 44.35 23.58
C GLY A 777 38.43 42.92 23.18
N ARG A 778 39.53 42.35 23.69
CA ARG A 778 39.83 40.92 23.59
C ARG A 778 39.66 40.21 24.92
N ASP A 779 39.30 38.95 24.85
CA ASP A 779 39.20 38.09 26.02
C ASP A 779 40.57 37.57 26.43
N TYR A 780 40.88 37.70 27.71
CA TYR A 780 42.07 37.18 28.35
C TYR A 780 41.71 36.34 29.57
N LEU A 781 42.60 35.42 29.93
CA LEU A 781 42.57 34.72 31.20
C LEU A 781 43.64 35.33 32.11
N PHE A 782 43.21 36.02 33.18
CA PHE A 782 44.07 36.39 34.29
C PHE A 782 43.75 35.49 35.48
N ALA A 783 44.74 34.76 35.99
CA ALA A 783 44.62 33.97 37.21
C ALA A 783 45.92 34.10 38.00
N GLN A 784 45.83 34.18 39.33
CA GLN A 784 47.02 34.21 40.19
C GLN A 784 47.86 32.91 40.12
N GLY A 785 47.28 31.80 39.64
CA GLY A 785 47.97 30.54 39.34
C GLY A 785 47.12 29.61 38.47
N ILE A 786 47.78 28.80 37.62
CA ILE A 786 47.15 27.84 36.70
C ILE A 786 47.88 26.50 36.81
N ILE A 787 47.14 25.40 36.99
CA ILE A 787 47.64 24.02 36.88
C ILE A 787 46.89 23.38 35.73
N THR A 788 47.62 22.83 34.75
CA THR A 788 47.03 22.22 33.54
C THR A 788 47.69 20.89 33.20
N ASN A 789 46.91 19.99 32.61
CA ASN A 789 47.41 18.74 32.03
C ASN A 789 47.92 18.96 30.59
N GLN A 790 47.24 19.79 29.80
CA GLN A 790 47.58 20.04 28.39
C GLN A 790 47.12 21.44 27.96
N ILE A 791 47.87 22.07 27.05
CA ILE A 791 47.47 23.28 26.35
C ILE A 791 47.57 23.01 24.85
N ILE A 792 46.47 23.13 24.13
CA ILE A 792 46.45 22.99 22.66
C ILE A 792 46.59 24.38 22.05
N HIS A 793 47.69 24.61 21.36
CA HIS A 793 47.91 25.87 20.64
C HIS A 793 47.31 25.74 19.24
N VAL A 794 46.43 26.67 18.90
CA VAL A 794 45.92 26.82 17.54
C VAL A 794 46.42 28.14 16.96
N ASP A 795 46.74 28.14 15.68
CA ASP A 795 47.03 29.38 14.98
C ASP A 795 45.75 30.20 14.73
N ARG A 796 45.90 31.38 14.12
CA ARG A 796 44.77 32.26 13.79
C ARG A 796 43.74 31.61 12.85
N THR A 797 44.12 30.55 12.13
CA THR A 797 43.23 29.80 11.22
C THR A 797 42.53 28.63 11.91
N GLY A 798 42.77 28.44 13.22
CA GLY A 798 42.20 27.34 14.00
C GLY A 798 42.93 26.02 13.79
N ARG A 799 44.12 26.02 13.17
CA ARG A 799 44.91 24.81 12.98
C ARG A 799 45.75 24.52 14.21
N PRO A 800 45.65 23.32 14.79
CA PRO A 800 46.56 22.89 15.85
C PRO A 800 48.01 23.00 15.39
N VAL A 801 48.83 23.68 16.19
CA VAL A 801 50.25 23.80 15.94
C VAL A 801 50.92 22.59 16.57
N ALA A 802 51.47 21.70 15.72
CA ALA A 802 52.18 20.52 16.18
C ALA A 802 53.40 20.92 17.03
N THR A 803 53.56 20.28 18.17
CA THR A 803 54.73 20.48 19.04
C THR A 803 55.93 19.78 18.42
N LEU A 804 57.07 20.48 18.32
CA LEU A 804 58.31 19.83 17.90
C LEU A 804 58.85 18.98 19.06
N VAL A 805 58.92 17.68 18.85
CA VAL A 805 59.41 16.72 19.85
C VAL A 805 60.79 16.23 19.44
N ASP A 806 61.78 16.38 20.31
CA ASP A 806 63.13 15.85 20.09
C ASP A 806 63.17 14.37 20.47
N CYS A 807 63.37 13.52 19.47
CA CYS A 807 63.45 12.06 19.62
C CYS A 807 64.89 11.56 19.81
N GLY A 808 65.89 12.44 19.84
CA GLY A 808 67.30 12.08 19.97
C GLY A 808 67.91 11.56 18.65
N PRO A 809 68.92 10.66 18.69
CA PRO A 809 69.60 10.18 17.48
C PRO A 809 68.68 9.35 16.58
N TRP A 810 68.82 9.49 15.26
CA TRP A 810 68.07 8.66 14.31
C TRP A 810 68.46 7.18 14.43
N GLN A 811 67.43 6.33 14.50
CA GLN A 811 67.51 4.88 14.49
C GLN A 811 66.76 4.28 13.30
N GLN A 812 67.35 3.27 12.69
CA GLN A 812 66.75 2.49 11.61
C GLN A 812 65.52 1.73 12.13
N GLY A 813 64.37 1.88 11.44
CA GLY A 813 63.10 1.29 11.86
C GLY A 813 62.37 2.05 12.99
N GLY A 814 62.88 3.22 13.40
CA GLY A 814 62.18 4.13 14.31
C GLY A 814 60.86 4.63 13.72
N LYS A 815 59.89 4.92 14.58
CA LYS A 815 58.58 5.47 14.18
C LYS A 815 58.56 6.96 14.48
N TYR A 816 58.86 7.78 13.47
CA TYR A 816 58.86 9.23 13.59
C TYR A 816 57.55 9.81 13.08
N ARG A 817 57.05 10.82 13.78
CA ARG A 817 55.73 11.38 13.54
C ARG A 817 55.82 12.72 12.83
N PHE A 818 54.86 13.01 11.97
CA PHE A 818 54.71 14.32 11.35
C PHE A 818 53.27 14.78 11.48
N GLU A 819 53.05 15.87 12.20
CA GLU A 819 51.74 16.46 12.44
C GLU A 819 50.69 15.41 12.87
N THR A 820 51.13 14.47 13.71
CA THR A 820 50.33 13.30 14.10
C THR A 820 50.35 13.15 15.61
N VAL A 821 49.22 12.72 16.18
CA VAL A 821 49.09 12.50 17.63
C VAL A 821 49.93 11.29 18.01
N ASN A 822 50.83 11.50 18.97
CA ASN A 822 51.60 10.43 19.56
C ASN A 822 50.70 9.61 20.51
N PRO A 823 50.40 8.33 20.20
CA PRO A 823 49.54 7.49 21.02
C PRO A 823 50.06 7.24 22.44
N ASP A 824 51.35 7.48 22.69
CA ASP A 824 51.95 7.28 24.01
C ASP A 824 51.86 8.53 24.90
N THR A 825 51.70 9.71 24.30
CA THR A 825 51.71 11.01 25.02
C THR A 825 50.48 11.88 24.78
N ASP A 826 49.61 11.51 23.84
CA ASP A 826 48.46 12.28 23.35
C ASP A 826 48.80 13.71 22.87
N ILE A 827 50.07 13.94 22.49
CA ILE A 827 50.54 15.21 21.94
C ILE A 827 50.51 15.13 20.41
N LEU A 828 49.90 16.13 19.76
CA LEU A 828 50.09 16.38 18.34
C LEU A 828 51.54 16.82 18.12
N GLU A 829 52.37 15.93 17.60
CA GLU A 829 53.80 16.16 17.49
C GLU A 829 54.31 16.06 16.06
N THR A 830 55.42 16.75 15.83
CA THR A 830 56.32 16.47 14.73
C THR A 830 57.67 16.10 15.32
N SER A 831 58.09 14.85 15.08
CA SER A 831 59.36 14.32 15.54
C SER A 831 60.53 15.04 14.87
N THR A 832 61.57 15.27 15.65
CA THR A 832 62.86 15.75 15.21
C THR A 832 63.93 14.78 15.67
N VAL A 833 64.95 14.54 14.84
CA VAL A 833 66.02 13.56 15.13
C VAL A 833 67.38 14.15 14.83
N TRP A 834 68.41 13.65 15.49
CA TRP A 834 69.80 13.98 15.23
C TRP A 834 70.47 12.90 14.38
N HIS A 835 71.08 13.29 13.26
CA HIS A 835 71.82 12.37 12.39
C HIS A 835 73.04 13.06 11.78
N TYR A 836 74.20 12.42 11.87
CA TYR A 836 75.51 12.98 11.47
C TYR A 836 75.78 14.41 12.01
N GLY A 837 75.33 14.70 13.23
CA GLY A 837 75.51 16.01 13.88
C GLY A 837 74.55 17.12 13.39
N CYS A 838 73.57 16.77 12.57
CA CYS A 838 72.50 17.67 12.11
C CYS A 838 71.15 17.21 12.64
N ARG A 839 70.28 18.15 13.01
CA ARG A 839 68.90 17.88 13.41
C ARG A 839 67.97 18.02 12.23
N TRP A 840 67.10 17.03 12.09
CA TRP A 840 66.16 16.89 10.99
C TRP A 840 64.74 16.84 11.53
N LYS A 841 63.83 17.58 10.89
CA LYS A 841 62.39 17.52 11.10
C LYS A 841 61.80 16.43 10.22
N CYS A 842 61.01 15.55 10.82
CA CYS A 842 60.20 14.61 10.06
C CYS A 842 59.17 15.39 9.23
N MET A 843 59.02 15.05 7.96
CA MET A 843 58.06 15.65 7.02
C MET A 843 57.06 14.62 6.49
N LEU A 844 57.20 13.36 6.89
CA LEU A 844 56.34 12.26 6.48
C LEU A 844 56.12 11.30 7.65
N ASP A 845 54.87 11.19 8.10
CA ASP A 845 54.51 10.35 9.23
C ASP A 845 54.86 8.87 9.00
N GLY A 846 55.44 8.24 10.01
CA GLY A 846 55.83 6.83 9.95
C GLY A 846 57.02 6.54 9.05
N THR A 847 57.75 7.55 8.57
CA THR A 847 58.91 7.32 7.71
C THR A 847 59.98 6.49 8.41
N THR A 848 60.44 5.45 7.73
CA THR A 848 61.63 4.67 8.11
C THR A 848 62.87 5.07 7.33
N ASP A 849 62.73 6.04 6.42
CA ASP A 849 63.83 6.50 5.58
C ASP A 849 64.89 7.19 6.43
N GLU A 850 66.14 7.05 6.03
CA GLU A 850 67.25 7.75 6.67
C GLU A 850 67.19 9.26 6.32
N PRO A 851 67.44 10.17 7.29
CA PRO A 851 67.63 11.58 7.02
C PRO A 851 68.84 11.76 6.09
N THR A 852 68.57 12.19 4.87
CA THR A 852 69.57 12.51 3.86
C THR A 852 69.14 13.76 3.12
N TYR A 853 70.08 14.42 2.46
CA TYR A 853 69.78 15.60 1.63
C TYR A 853 68.80 15.30 0.46
N LYS A 854 68.69 14.03 0.03
CA LYS A 854 67.75 13.57 -1.01
C LYS A 854 66.40 13.17 -0.45
N SER A 855 66.28 12.98 0.86
CA SER A 855 65.05 12.48 1.45
C SER A 855 63.97 13.55 1.39
N THR A 856 62.80 13.19 0.87
CA THR A 856 61.60 14.02 0.95
C THR A 856 60.88 13.88 2.30
N ALA A 857 61.26 12.87 3.09
CA ALA A 857 60.68 12.59 4.40
C ALA A 857 61.34 13.38 5.54
N TRP A 858 62.44 14.07 5.27
CA TRP A 858 63.20 14.80 6.28
C TRP A 858 63.59 16.20 5.78
N ALA A 859 63.39 17.21 6.63
CA ALA A 859 63.84 18.58 6.37
C ALA A 859 64.92 18.97 7.39
N PHE A 860 65.99 19.62 6.93
CA PHE A 860 67.02 20.14 7.82
C PHE A 860 66.47 21.24 8.74
N LEU A 861 66.76 21.19 10.04
CA LEU A 861 66.43 22.25 11.01
C LEU A 861 67.66 23.02 11.46
N GLU A 862 68.66 22.31 11.97
CA GLU A 862 69.86 22.90 12.58
C GLU A 862 71.06 21.94 12.45
N GLY A 863 72.30 22.45 12.39
CA GLY A 863 73.51 21.64 12.16
C GLY A 863 74.50 22.30 11.18
N ASN A 864 75.36 21.50 10.53
CA ASN A 864 76.28 21.96 9.48
C ASN A 864 75.61 21.87 8.08
N PRO A 865 75.25 22.99 7.44
CA PRO A 865 74.61 22.98 6.12
C PRO A 865 75.59 23.07 4.94
N TYR A 866 76.91 23.14 5.19
CA TYR A 866 77.88 23.47 4.14
C TYR A 866 78.20 22.25 3.25
N PHE A 867 78.28 22.51 1.94
CA PHE A 867 78.86 21.60 0.95
C PHE A 867 80.37 21.84 0.89
N THR A 868 81.17 20.82 1.16
CA THR A 868 82.64 20.90 1.17
C THR A 868 83.25 19.86 0.26
N VAL A 869 84.36 20.20 -0.42
CA VAL A 869 85.08 19.29 -1.31
C VAL A 869 86.53 19.24 -0.88
N ARG A 870 87.12 18.05 -0.83
CA ARG A 870 88.54 17.83 -0.53
C ARG A 870 89.10 16.75 -1.44
N PHE A 871 90.43 16.66 -1.54
CA PHE A 871 91.08 15.53 -2.22
C PHE A 871 91.32 14.37 -1.27
N ASP A 872 91.13 13.14 -1.76
CA ASP A 872 91.54 11.92 -1.08
C ASP A 872 93.04 11.68 -1.31
N ALA A 873 93.87 12.43 -0.58
CA ALA A 873 95.32 12.24 -0.64
C ALA A 873 95.71 11.06 0.26
N GLY A 874 95.91 9.89 -0.34
CA GLY A 874 96.53 8.76 0.36
C GLY A 874 97.90 9.14 0.94
N ASP A 875 98.17 8.76 2.18
CA ASP A 875 99.43 9.05 2.86
C ASP A 875 100.63 8.55 2.04
N HIS A 876 101.54 9.46 1.70
CA HIS A 876 102.85 9.27 1.04
C HIS A 876 102.90 9.36 -0.50
N VAL A 877 103.18 10.57 -0.98
CA VAL A 877 103.72 10.81 -2.32
C VAL A 877 105.21 11.14 -2.19
N VAL A 878 106.07 10.20 -2.58
CA VAL A 878 107.49 10.48 -2.80
C VAL A 878 107.60 11.05 -4.20
N ILE A 879 108.02 12.32 -4.29
CA ILE A 879 108.16 13.02 -5.56
C ILE A 879 109.53 12.67 -6.15
N ASP A 880 109.55 11.68 -7.06
CA ASP A 880 110.66 11.46 -7.98
C ASP A 880 110.32 12.15 -9.31
N PRO A 881 111.12 13.14 -9.78
CA PRO A 881 110.88 13.84 -11.04
C PRO A 881 110.80 12.94 -12.26
N ASP A 882 111.44 11.77 -12.22
CA ASP A 882 111.46 10.81 -13.33
C ASP A 882 110.29 9.79 -13.26
N ASP A 883 109.56 9.72 -12.14
CA ASP A 883 108.42 8.81 -11.91
C ASP A 883 107.26 9.48 -11.14
N PHE A 884 106.94 10.74 -11.48
CA PHE A 884 105.87 11.49 -10.82
C PHE A 884 104.48 10.99 -11.27
N ARG A 885 103.75 10.32 -10.38
CA ARG A 885 102.33 9.96 -10.57
C ARG A 885 101.53 10.22 -9.30
N LEU A 886 100.54 11.10 -9.37
CA LEU A 886 99.70 11.47 -8.22
C LEU A 886 98.20 11.44 -8.58
N PRO A 887 97.43 10.45 -8.07
CA PRO A 887 95.97 10.48 -8.18
C PRO A 887 95.37 11.53 -7.23
N LEU A 888 94.52 12.38 -7.77
CA LEU A 888 93.68 13.33 -7.03
C LEU A 888 92.22 12.95 -7.26
N ASP A 889 91.63 12.24 -6.31
CA ASP A 889 90.21 11.91 -6.30
C ASP A 889 89.45 12.88 -5.39
N ILE A 890 88.29 13.38 -5.82
CA ILE A 890 87.48 14.28 -4.99
C ILE A 890 86.65 13.48 -3.97
N ILE A 891 86.52 14.03 -2.76
CA ILE A 891 85.49 13.67 -1.79
C ILE A 891 84.65 14.91 -1.54
N ALA A 892 83.35 14.82 -1.85
CA ALA A 892 82.36 15.87 -1.63
C ALA A 892 81.47 15.48 -0.43
N GLU A 893 81.31 16.38 0.54
CA GLU A 893 80.51 16.17 1.75
C GLU A 893 79.42 17.23 1.86
N LEU A 894 78.19 16.81 2.24
CA LEU A 894 77.05 17.67 2.54
C LEU A 894 76.32 17.15 3.78
N TYR A 895 75.99 18.03 4.73
CA TYR A 895 75.45 17.65 6.04
C TYR A 895 76.31 16.57 6.75
N ASN A 896 77.64 16.72 6.67
CA ASN A 896 78.65 15.79 7.20
C ASN A 896 78.56 14.35 6.63
N ARG A 897 77.94 14.16 5.46
CA ARG A 897 77.91 12.89 4.73
C ARG A 897 78.62 13.01 3.40
N ASP A 898 79.33 11.96 3.02
CA ASP A 898 79.89 11.82 1.68
C ASP A 898 78.76 11.69 0.64
N VAL A 899 78.78 12.61 -0.33
CA VAL A 899 77.85 12.71 -1.47
C VAL A 899 78.60 12.66 -2.80
N THR A 900 79.85 12.22 -2.81
CA THR A 900 80.72 12.15 -4.00
C THR A 900 80.10 11.36 -5.15
N ALA A 901 79.39 10.27 -4.84
CA ALA A 901 78.68 9.46 -5.83
C ALA A 901 77.65 10.28 -6.63
N ASP A 902 77.11 11.34 -6.02
CA ASP A 902 75.98 12.12 -6.54
C ASP A 902 76.38 13.37 -7.31
N VAL A 903 77.66 13.75 -7.23
CA VAL A 903 78.28 14.69 -8.17
C VAL A 903 78.31 14.01 -9.55
N ALA A 904 78.04 14.69 -10.66
CA ALA A 904 78.31 14.11 -11.98
C ALA A 904 79.75 14.43 -12.42
N ASP A 905 80.39 13.56 -13.20
CA ASP A 905 81.74 13.85 -13.74
C ASP A 905 81.78 15.15 -14.56
N THR A 906 80.68 15.49 -15.25
CA THR A 906 80.53 16.74 -16.01
C THR A 906 80.48 18.00 -15.13
N ASP A 907 80.25 17.85 -13.83
CA ASP A 907 80.05 18.95 -12.89
C ASP A 907 81.34 19.25 -12.08
N VAL A 908 82.44 18.59 -12.45
CA VAL A 908 83.80 18.81 -11.93
C VAL A 908 84.63 19.54 -12.98
N GLU A 909 85.11 20.73 -12.63
CA GLU A 909 85.97 21.55 -13.48
C GLU A 909 87.38 21.60 -12.89
N TRP A 910 88.34 21.07 -13.63
CA TRP A 910 89.76 21.10 -13.26
C TRP A 910 90.44 22.32 -13.83
N SER A 911 91.17 23.03 -12.98
CA SER A 911 92.00 24.16 -13.36
C SER A 911 93.38 24.01 -12.73
N ARG A 912 94.38 24.56 -13.41
CA ARG A 912 95.75 24.65 -12.88
C ARG A 912 96.16 26.10 -12.87
N TYR A 913 96.91 26.49 -11.85
CA TYR A 913 97.59 27.76 -11.78
C TYR A 913 99.07 27.50 -11.55
N SER A 914 99.93 28.01 -12.42
CA SER A 914 101.38 27.85 -12.29
C SER A 914 102.14 29.15 -12.56
N GLU A 915 103.27 29.32 -11.88
CA GLU A 915 104.19 30.46 -12.06
C GLU A 915 105.55 29.98 -12.57
N ASP A 916 106.19 30.77 -13.44
CA ASP A 916 107.59 30.55 -13.82
C ASP A 916 108.56 30.85 -12.64
N ALA A 917 109.87 30.63 -12.85
CA ALA A 917 110.87 30.82 -11.80
C ALA A 917 110.95 32.27 -11.28
N GLU A 918 110.54 33.24 -12.10
CA GLU A 918 110.48 34.67 -11.79
C GLU A 918 109.16 35.09 -11.11
N GLY A 919 108.18 34.20 -11.01
CA GLY A 919 106.87 34.44 -10.39
C GLY A 919 105.81 35.01 -11.35
N ASN A 920 105.98 34.89 -12.66
CA ASN A 920 104.95 35.28 -13.62
C ASN A 920 103.99 34.12 -13.91
N PRO A 921 102.67 34.36 -14.00
CA PRO A 921 101.69 33.32 -14.32
C PRO A 921 101.88 32.71 -15.72
N ARG A 922 101.82 31.37 -15.80
CA ARG A 922 101.92 30.61 -17.05
C ARG A 922 100.54 30.38 -17.69
N THR A 923 99.75 31.45 -17.85
CA THR A 923 98.33 31.38 -18.24
C THR A 923 98.05 30.57 -19.51
N ALA A 924 98.92 30.65 -20.53
CA ALA A 924 98.72 29.88 -21.76
C ALA A 924 98.91 28.37 -21.56
N SER A 925 99.87 27.97 -20.72
CA SER A 925 100.11 26.57 -20.37
C SER A 925 98.98 26.05 -19.47
N ASP A 926 98.56 26.85 -18.49
CA ASP A 926 97.46 26.51 -17.57
C ASP A 926 96.12 26.33 -18.30
N ASN A 927 95.81 27.21 -19.26
CA ASN A 927 94.61 27.07 -20.08
C ASN A 927 94.67 25.83 -20.98
N ALA A 928 95.82 25.54 -21.58
CA ALA A 928 96.01 24.33 -22.39
C ALA A 928 95.86 23.06 -21.52
N TRP A 929 96.39 23.09 -20.30
CA TRP A 929 96.25 22.01 -19.33
C TRP A 929 94.80 21.78 -18.90
N ALA A 930 94.06 22.84 -18.58
CA ALA A 930 92.65 22.75 -18.21
C ALA A 930 91.79 22.18 -19.36
N ILE A 931 92.07 22.56 -20.61
CA ILE A 931 91.40 22.02 -21.80
C ILE A 931 91.70 20.52 -21.97
N ALA A 932 92.96 20.10 -21.78
CA ALA A 932 93.35 18.70 -21.90
C ALA A 932 92.66 17.80 -20.84
N HIS A 933 92.34 18.36 -19.68
CA HIS A 933 91.76 17.64 -18.54
C HIS A 933 90.27 17.94 -18.31
N ALA A 934 89.59 18.60 -19.26
CA ALA A 934 88.18 18.95 -19.16
C ALA A 934 87.24 17.74 -19.01
N ALA A 935 87.71 16.52 -19.37
CA ALA A 935 86.96 15.28 -19.27
C ALA A 935 87.46 14.33 -18.16
N ALA A 936 88.28 14.82 -17.21
CA ALA A 936 88.83 13.99 -16.14
C ALA A 936 87.77 13.49 -15.13
N GLY A 937 86.64 14.20 -14.99
CA GLY A 937 85.60 13.83 -14.04
C GLY A 937 86.06 13.97 -12.60
N LYS A 938 85.62 13.07 -11.73
CA LYS A 938 85.89 13.12 -10.27
C LYS A 938 87.31 12.74 -9.84
N GLY A 939 88.12 12.21 -10.75
CA GLY A 939 89.47 11.75 -10.43
C GLY A 939 90.47 12.16 -11.50
N LEU A 940 91.61 12.69 -11.10
CA LEU A 940 92.66 13.11 -12.02
C LEU A 940 94.02 12.60 -11.55
N THR A 941 94.68 11.79 -12.38
CA THR A 941 96.06 11.37 -12.10
C THR A 941 97.04 12.30 -12.78
N LEU A 942 97.77 13.08 -11.99
CA LEU A 942 98.86 13.95 -12.45
C LEU A 942 100.09 13.11 -12.80
N THR A 943 100.76 13.46 -13.89
CA THR A 943 101.95 12.82 -14.45
C THR A 943 103.05 13.87 -14.71
N PRO A 944 104.30 13.51 -15.08
CA PRO A 944 105.34 14.50 -15.32
C PRO A 944 104.99 15.46 -16.47
N ALA A 945 104.14 15.03 -17.42
CA ALA A 945 103.64 15.87 -18.51
C ALA A 945 102.75 17.02 -18.00
N ASP A 946 102.06 16.81 -16.88
CA ASP A 946 101.18 17.80 -16.26
C ASP A 946 101.93 18.93 -15.55
N LEU A 947 103.23 18.74 -15.34
CA LEU A 947 104.13 19.74 -14.77
C LEU A 947 104.72 20.68 -15.83
N ASP A 948 104.66 20.31 -17.13
CA ASP A 948 105.15 21.09 -18.27
C ASP A 948 106.57 21.65 -18.07
N LEU A 949 107.55 20.75 -17.84
CA LEU A 949 108.95 21.10 -17.49
C LEU A 949 109.87 21.33 -18.71
N ASN A 950 109.37 21.15 -19.94
CA ASN A 950 110.19 21.18 -21.15
C ASN A 950 110.42 22.62 -21.67
N GLY A 951 111.41 23.31 -21.10
CA GLY A 951 112.07 24.47 -21.74
C GLY A 951 112.17 25.77 -20.93
N THR A 952 111.51 25.89 -19.77
CA THR A 952 111.49 27.14 -18.96
C THR A 952 111.86 26.98 -17.47
N GLY A 953 112.40 25.83 -17.05
CA GLY A 953 112.83 25.59 -15.66
C GLY A 953 111.71 25.10 -14.73
N LEU A 954 112.05 24.80 -13.47
CA LEU A 954 111.09 24.36 -12.45
C LEU A 954 110.13 25.52 -12.10
N PRO A 955 108.81 25.32 -12.12
CA PRO A 955 107.85 26.34 -11.74
C PRO A 955 107.98 26.69 -10.24
N LYS A 956 107.75 27.97 -9.91
CA LYS A 956 107.86 28.48 -8.54
C LYS A 956 106.69 28.05 -7.65
N THR A 957 105.49 28.01 -8.21
CA THR A 957 104.25 27.60 -7.57
C THR A 957 103.44 26.81 -8.57
N MET A 958 102.77 25.74 -8.14
CA MET A 958 101.78 25.06 -8.96
C MET A 958 100.61 24.58 -8.11
N VAL A 959 99.39 25.02 -8.44
CA VAL A 959 98.17 24.64 -7.73
C VAL A 959 97.19 24.02 -8.72
N PHE A 960 96.72 22.82 -8.39
CA PHE A 960 95.65 22.13 -9.08
C PHE A 960 94.37 22.31 -8.28
N ARG A 961 93.31 22.77 -8.92
CA ARG A 961 92.02 23.04 -8.29
C ARG A 961 90.92 22.27 -9.00
N ALA A 962 90.15 21.51 -8.22
CA ALA A 962 88.88 20.94 -8.66
C ALA A 962 87.75 21.84 -8.14
N THR A 963 86.98 22.43 -9.05
CA THR A 963 85.74 23.14 -8.73
C THR A 963 84.58 22.19 -8.98
N VAL A 964 83.85 21.85 -7.92
CA VAL A 964 82.74 20.90 -8.01
C VAL A 964 81.44 21.63 -7.80
N ARG A 965 80.53 21.47 -8.75
CA ARG A 965 79.17 22.00 -8.68
C ARG A 965 78.22 20.86 -8.33
N PHE A 966 77.44 21.05 -7.27
CA PHE A 966 76.38 20.15 -6.90
C PHE A 966 75.06 20.64 -7.49
N ARG A 967 74.27 19.73 -8.07
CA ARG A 967 73.09 20.09 -8.88
C ARG A 967 71.93 20.72 -8.10
N ASP A 968 72.04 20.84 -6.77
CA ASP A 968 71.11 21.61 -5.94
C ASP A 968 71.47 23.11 -5.80
N GLY A 969 72.57 23.55 -6.45
CA GLY A 969 73.03 24.93 -6.44
C GLY A 969 74.27 25.19 -5.59
N HIS A 970 74.77 24.21 -4.83
CA HIS A 970 76.03 24.35 -4.10
C HIS A 970 77.26 24.25 -5.00
N THR A 971 78.34 24.97 -4.67
CA THR A 971 79.63 24.90 -5.37
C THR A 971 80.75 25.05 -4.35
N SER A 972 81.74 24.16 -4.41
CA SER A 972 82.92 24.20 -3.54
C SER A 972 84.15 23.77 -4.33
N THR A 973 85.33 24.16 -3.85
CA THR A 973 86.61 23.86 -4.49
C THR A 973 87.52 23.06 -3.57
N ALA A 974 88.33 22.17 -4.14
CA ALA A 974 89.47 21.55 -3.48
C ALA A 974 90.76 21.95 -4.21
N ASP A 975 91.80 22.27 -3.43
CA ASP A 975 93.10 22.72 -3.95
C ASP A 975 94.22 21.78 -3.51
N PHE A 976 95.12 21.47 -4.43
CA PHE A 976 96.37 20.76 -4.19
C PHE A 976 97.53 21.58 -4.72
N ALA A 977 98.44 21.98 -3.83
CA ALA A 977 99.64 22.72 -4.20
C ALA A 977 100.84 21.78 -4.30
N TYR A 978 101.55 21.85 -5.43
CA TYR A 978 102.81 21.19 -5.71
C TYR A 978 103.91 22.25 -5.78
N LEU A 979 104.77 22.25 -4.75
CA LEU A 979 105.83 23.23 -4.41
C LEU A 979 105.35 24.53 -3.76
#